data_AF-W7TXI1-F1
#
_entry.id   AF-W7TXI1-F1
#
_cell.length_a   1.000
_cell.length_b   1.000
_cell.length_c   1.000
_cell.angle_alpha   90.00
_cell.angle_beta   90.00
_cell.angle_gamma   90.00
#
_symmetry.space_group_name_H-M   'P 1'
#
loop_
_entity.id
_entity.type
_entity.pdbx_description
1 polymer ?
#
loop_
_entity_poly.entity_id
_entity_poly.type
_entity_poly.pdbx_seq_one_letter_code
_entity_poly.pdbx_strand_id
1 'polypeptide(L)'
;MAVWKYAALSQEEGAQGAASLPETVPAGGSGSASYAEDDVALKRRMPFCIGLTVLLAIIYVLSRTENMQCPPMDLSNIDLGDVRAQRLSLTPPHIIECAAAGEGGSQKACHLPRKKRYASVGQKGITLWMTGLSGSGKSTIAKALEEELVLKHGKHVYRLDGDNIRTGLNRDLGFSASDRAESVRRVGELACLMNDAGTITIVSLVSPYREDRDIARRRHEEQGLKFMEVFMDVPLDVVQDRDPKGLYKKVAAGEIKGFTGVDAPYEPPLEPEILLPNYKMTIDECVAVFLQRLRAEGVLEGGEVYPNGLPLPDGGQVVDLHVPPSQLSDKKAEAANLPRVLLTDIDLNWLQTVGEGWAAPLKGFMREGALVQALHHNSLLVDPQNVTGHSGILEMPTDWNGYTTRDRISMSIPIVLPITDFTKFGVERSGKSAVALSTKDGVIVAILRNPEIYKNRKEEIIARTFGVIDPGHPYIKHINSGGDWLLGGEVELLGRIKYDDGLDQYRLTAKELVEEFVRRGADAVFAFQTRNPTHAGHAYLMKTAREKLIAKGFKNPILWLSPLGGWTKEDDVPLDVRVKQHVAVLNEGMLDPNTTVMAIWPAPMIYAGPTEVIFHAKSRRNAGAGFFVVGRDPAGMKGSVEAATFKEDDLYHPDHGRYVLQTSPGLGGMELVAFQQVKYDKRDHTMKTPDPKRPDDFISISGSKMRLLARNGAVACPLPMPSDVVAANCVPPGFMVPTGWAIVVDYYQNADSKRWVSWSRPIVKPDSAVSTEVEGQYGTGDFALYLTQQGKKISPWHDLPLKVAENIYTAIIEIPMYTTAKLEVQKQLAGNPIKQDVHDDGTVRFYKYGSPPFNYGLLPQTWEDPSAVEGGHGGDNDPLDMIEVGSGPLPIGTTVKVKVLGALRLIDSGESDTKIIVIREDEADTIYDMLSLENAKPGTATQLVQWLKYYKTAEGKGVNSLVSEIPSSAAEAVQVIEACHARWQALKNGTAVDSDDFYLGRRNRL
;
A
#
# COMPACT_ATOMS: atom_id res chain seq x y z
N MET A 1 -45.71 12.58 -41.05
CA MET A 1 -44.86 13.08 -42.17
C MET A 1 -44.13 14.30 -41.63
N ALA A 2 -42.82 14.47 -41.65
CA ALA A 2 -41.82 14.02 -42.61
C ALA A 2 -40.54 13.48 -41.92
N VAL A 3 -39.84 12.62 -42.66
CA VAL A 3 -38.55 11.99 -42.35
C VAL A 3 -37.42 12.98 -42.61
N TRP A 4 -36.43 13.09 -41.72
CA TRP A 4 -35.10 13.59 -42.09
C TRP A 4 -34.02 12.60 -41.65
N LYS A 5 -33.26 12.16 -42.67
CA LYS A 5 -32.15 11.19 -42.63
C LYS A 5 -30.87 11.88 -42.15
N TYR A 6 -30.11 11.16 -41.33
CA TYR A 6 -28.67 11.37 -41.12
C TYR A 6 -27.91 10.98 -42.40
N ALA A 7 -26.94 11.81 -42.80
CA ALA A 7 -25.92 11.45 -43.79
C ALA A 7 -24.55 11.50 -43.10
N ALA A 8 -23.92 10.33 -43.05
CA ALA A 8 -22.50 10.15 -42.79
C ALA A 8 -21.70 10.60 -44.03
N LEU A 9 -20.50 11.15 -43.82
CA LEU A 9 -19.49 11.30 -44.87
C LEU A 9 -18.24 10.54 -44.49
N SER A 10 -17.72 9.86 -45.50
CA SER A 10 -16.82 8.72 -45.57
C SER A 10 -15.34 9.08 -45.66
N GLN A 11 -14.51 8.06 -45.47
CA GLN A 11 -13.07 8.04 -45.76
C GLN A 11 -12.74 7.94 -47.27
N GLU A 12 -11.50 8.36 -47.57
CA GLU A 12 -10.52 7.84 -48.54
C GLU A 12 -10.28 8.47 -49.93
N GLU A 13 -8.98 8.38 -50.31
CA GLU A 13 -8.22 8.78 -51.52
C GLU A 13 -7.84 10.27 -51.64
N GLY A 14 -6.59 10.72 -51.88
CA GLY A 14 -5.31 10.07 -52.21
C GLY A 14 -4.46 11.01 -53.09
N ALA A 15 -3.14 11.09 -52.82
CA ALA A 15 -2.03 11.47 -53.72
C ALA A 15 -1.52 12.94 -53.85
N GLN A 16 -0.24 13.06 -53.44
CA GLN A 16 0.91 13.75 -54.10
C GLN A 16 1.18 15.25 -53.89
N GLY A 17 2.41 15.53 -53.42
CA GLY A 17 3.09 16.81 -53.63
C GLY A 17 4.13 17.16 -52.56
N ALA A 18 5.37 16.70 -52.72
CA ALA A 18 6.53 17.08 -51.91
C ALA A 18 7.00 18.51 -52.22
N ALA A 19 7.32 19.32 -51.21
CA ALA A 19 8.26 20.44 -51.32
C ALA A 19 8.73 20.97 -49.95
N SER A 20 10.04 20.83 -49.70
CA SER A 20 10.97 21.76 -49.03
C SER A 20 10.57 22.51 -47.74
N LEU A 21 11.29 22.23 -46.65
CA LEU A 21 11.57 23.20 -45.59
C LEU A 21 13.09 23.46 -45.53
N PRO A 22 13.55 24.72 -45.59
CA PRO A 22 14.91 25.06 -45.23
C PRO A 22 15.03 25.51 -43.77
N GLU A 23 16.21 25.25 -43.20
CA GLU A 23 16.72 25.71 -41.92
C GLU A 23 16.79 27.25 -41.81
N THR A 24 16.53 27.82 -40.61
CA THR A 24 17.45 28.69 -39.81
C THR A 24 16.75 29.57 -38.75
N VAL A 25 17.06 29.32 -37.45
CA VAL A 25 17.49 30.29 -36.36
C VAL A 25 16.48 31.33 -35.78
N PRO A 26 16.58 31.91 -34.54
CA PRO A 26 17.20 31.56 -33.23
C PRO A 26 16.23 31.63 -31.99
N ALA A 27 16.80 31.39 -30.81
CA ALA A 27 16.22 31.44 -29.46
C ALA A 27 15.61 32.80 -28.99
N GLY A 28 14.62 32.68 -28.09
CA GLY A 28 14.32 33.65 -27.01
C GLY A 28 12.99 34.40 -27.13
N GLY A 29 12.00 34.07 -26.27
CA GLY A 29 10.82 34.91 -26.07
C GLY A 29 9.63 34.20 -25.42
N SER A 30 9.36 34.56 -24.17
CA SER A 30 8.19 34.18 -23.36
C SER A 30 6.85 34.29 -24.10
N GLY A 31 6.03 33.23 -24.06
CA GLY A 31 4.65 33.27 -24.52
C GLY A 31 3.86 32.07 -23.99
N SER A 32 3.07 32.30 -22.93
CA SER A 32 2.09 31.36 -22.40
C SER A 32 1.00 31.10 -23.44
N ALA A 33 0.93 29.89 -23.99
CA ALA A 33 -0.23 29.41 -24.73
C ALA A 33 -1.10 28.58 -23.79
N SER A 34 -2.22 29.15 -23.37
CA SER A 34 -3.20 28.58 -22.45
C SER A 34 -4.07 27.53 -23.16
N TYR A 35 -4.07 26.29 -22.67
CA TYR A 35 -5.07 25.25 -22.97
C TYR A 35 -6.44 25.53 -22.30
N ALA A 36 -6.82 26.79 -22.16
CA ALA A 36 -7.99 27.21 -21.40
C ALA A 36 -9.27 27.35 -22.24
N GLU A 37 -9.20 27.32 -23.58
CA GLU A 37 -10.35 27.70 -24.40
C GLU A 37 -11.34 26.55 -24.70
N ASP A 38 -10.89 25.29 -24.79
CA ASP A 38 -11.79 24.18 -25.13
C ASP A 38 -12.61 23.64 -23.93
N ASP A 39 -12.09 23.78 -22.70
CA ASP A 39 -12.75 23.30 -21.47
C ASP A 39 -13.88 24.26 -21.00
N VAL A 40 -13.81 25.53 -21.41
CA VAL A 40 -14.83 26.55 -21.11
C VAL A 40 -16.09 26.35 -21.97
N ALA A 41 -15.94 25.87 -23.21
CA ALA A 41 -17.07 25.60 -24.10
C ALA A 41 -17.91 24.41 -23.60
N LEU A 42 -17.27 23.36 -23.08
CA LEU A 42 -17.98 22.19 -22.53
C LEU A 42 -18.65 22.50 -21.18
N LYS A 43 -17.95 23.19 -20.27
CA LYS A 43 -18.48 23.58 -18.95
C LYS A 43 -19.62 24.60 -19.04
N ARG A 44 -19.63 25.49 -20.04
CA ARG A 44 -20.76 26.41 -20.29
C ARG A 44 -21.97 25.71 -20.92
N ARG A 45 -21.77 24.59 -21.62
CA ARG A 45 -22.85 23.88 -22.33
C ARG A 45 -23.52 22.80 -21.48
N MET A 46 -22.87 22.22 -20.47
CA MET A 46 -23.48 21.17 -19.65
C MET A 46 -24.75 21.60 -18.89
N PRO A 47 -24.82 22.79 -18.25
CA PRO A 47 -26.06 23.30 -17.65
C PRO A 47 -27.14 23.57 -18.70
N PHE A 48 -26.73 24.01 -19.90
CA PHE A 48 -27.63 24.20 -21.04
C PHE A 48 -28.18 22.86 -21.56
N CYS A 49 -27.36 21.81 -21.63
CA CYS A 49 -27.78 20.48 -22.03
C CYS A 49 -28.71 19.83 -21.00
N ILE A 50 -28.41 19.91 -19.70
CA ILE A 50 -29.30 19.39 -18.64
C ILE A 50 -30.61 20.19 -18.60
N GLY A 51 -30.52 21.52 -18.68
CA GLY A 51 -31.69 22.39 -18.78
C GLY A 51 -32.53 22.10 -20.03
N LEU A 52 -31.89 21.85 -21.17
CA LEU A 52 -32.54 21.48 -22.42
C LEU A 52 -33.16 20.07 -22.34
N THR A 53 -32.54 19.10 -21.66
CA THR A 53 -33.13 17.76 -21.46
C THR A 53 -34.34 17.82 -20.53
N VAL A 54 -34.30 18.60 -19.46
CA VAL A 54 -35.45 18.83 -18.58
C VAL A 54 -36.55 19.60 -19.31
N LEU A 55 -36.19 20.62 -20.09
CA LEU A 55 -37.13 21.38 -20.90
C LEU A 55 -37.75 20.52 -22.01
N LEU A 56 -36.96 19.67 -22.68
CA LEU A 56 -37.45 18.72 -23.69
C LEU A 56 -38.31 17.61 -23.05
N ALA A 57 -38.02 17.18 -21.82
CA ALA A 57 -38.87 16.25 -21.08
C ALA A 57 -40.19 16.90 -20.66
N ILE A 58 -40.16 18.17 -20.22
CA ILE A 58 -41.35 18.96 -19.90
C ILE A 58 -42.16 19.23 -21.18
N ILE A 59 -41.52 19.63 -22.28
CA ILE A 59 -42.16 19.81 -23.60
C ILE A 59 -42.69 18.48 -24.12
N TYR A 60 -41.99 17.35 -23.92
CA TYR A 60 -42.47 16.02 -24.29
C TYR A 60 -43.72 15.63 -23.51
N VAL A 61 -43.76 15.89 -22.21
CA VAL A 61 -44.93 15.65 -21.35
C VAL A 61 -46.08 16.59 -21.71
N LEU A 62 -45.82 17.88 -21.90
CA LEU A 62 -46.83 18.90 -22.21
C LEU A 62 -47.36 18.81 -23.65
N SER A 63 -46.51 18.48 -24.64
CA SER A 63 -46.91 18.26 -26.04
C SER A 63 -47.72 16.98 -26.25
N ARG A 64 -47.67 16.05 -25.28
CA ARG A 64 -48.51 14.84 -25.24
C ARG A 64 -49.84 15.06 -24.52
N THR A 65 -50.03 16.16 -23.80
CA THR A 65 -51.28 16.45 -23.07
C THR A 65 -52.31 17.31 -23.82
N GLU A 66 -51.96 17.94 -24.94
CA GLU A 66 -52.90 18.83 -25.66
C GLU A 66 -53.43 18.32 -27.01
N ASN A 67 -53.05 17.12 -27.50
CA ASN A 67 -53.56 16.60 -28.78
C ASN A 67 -53.72 15.06 -28.82
N MET A 68 -54.29 14.45 -27.77
CA MET A 68 -54.86 13.10 -27.88
C MET A 68 -56.37 13.17 -28.08
N GLN A 69 -56.80 13.22 -29.34
CA GLN A 69 -58.09 12.63 -29.71
C GLN A 69 -57.95 11.11 -29.56
N CYS A 70 -58.16 10.61 -28.34
CA CYS A 70 -58.37 9.20 -28.12
C CYS A 70 -59.82 8.89 -28.55
N PRO A 71 -60.08 7.88 -29.40
CA PRO A 71 -61.44 7.36 -29.49
C PRO A 71 -61.87 6.92 -28.08
N PRO A 72 -63.15 7.04 -27.71
CA PRO A 72 -63.60 6.70 -26.37
C PRO A 72 -63.27 5.24 -26.09
N MET A 73 -62.22 5.01 -25.32
CA MET A 73 -61.85 3.71 -24.80
C MET A 73 -62.45 3.64 -23.41
N ASP A 74 -63.37 2.70 -23.20
CA ASP A 74 -63.99 2.50 -21.91
C ASP A 74 -62.94 1.94 -20.93
N LEU A 75 -62.36 2.82 -20.14
CA LEU A 75 -61.35 2.52 -19.12
C LEU A 75 -61.96 1.92 -17.84
N SER A 76 -63.28 1.76 -17.78
CA SER A 76 -63.95 1.28 -16.56
C SER A 76 -63.68 -0.20 -16.23
N ASN A 77 -63.10 -0.96 -17.16
CA ASN A 77 -62.84 -2.41 -17.01
C ASN A 77 -61.46 -2.88 -17.53
N ILE A 78 -60.44 -2.03 -17.54
CA ILE A 78 -59.08 -2.47 -17.89
C ILE A 78 -58.32 -2.85 -16.63
N ASP A 79 -58.03 -4.14 -16.46
CA ASP A 79 -57.09 -4.62 -15.44
C ASP A 79 -55.66 -4.31 -15.89
N LEU A 80 -55.11 -3.22 -15.35
CA LEU A 80 -53.74 -2.79 -15.60
C LEU A 80 -52.70 -3.83 -15.15
N GLY A 81 -53.05 -4.71 -14.20
CA GLY A 81 -52.22 -5.83 -13.76
C GLY A 81 -52.04 -6.86 -14.87
N ASP A 82 -53.12 -7.26 -15.54
CA ASP A 82 -53.09 -8.23 -16.64
C ASP A 82 -52.38 -7.69 -17.88
N VAL A 83 -52.61 -6.42 -18.23
CA VAL A 83 -51.90 -5.75 -19.34
C VAL A 83 -50.40 -5.68 -19.06
N ARG A 84 -50.01 -5.43 -17.80
CA ARG A 84 -48.61 -5.41 -17.38
C ARG A 84 -48.00 -6.81 -17.41
N ALA A 85 -48.72 -7.83 -16.94
CA ALA A 85 -48.27 -9.22 -16.94
C ALA A 85 -48.06 -9.76 -18.36
N GLN A 86 -48.97 -9.47 -19.30
CA GLN A 86 -48.81 -9.82 -20.72
C GLN A 86 -47.63 -9.12 -21.39
N ARG A 87 -47.33 -7.87 -21.01
CA ARG A 87 -46.15 -7.16 -21.55
C ARG A 87 -44.84 -7.67 -20.95
N LEU A 88 -44.83 -8.01 -19.66
CA LEU A 88 -43.67 -8.62 -18.98
C LEU A 88 -43.30 -9.97 -19.58
N SER A 89 -44.28 -10.83 -19.94
CA SER A 89 -44.02 -12.15 -20.53
C SER A 89 -43.44 -12.09 -21.96
N LEU A 90 -43.57 -10.95 -22.64
CA LEU A 90 -43.04 -10.71 -23.98
C LEU A 90 -41.70 -9.95 -24.00
N THR A 91 -41.17 -9.57 -22.83
CA THR A 91 -39.95 -8.74 -22.72
C THR A 91 -38.71 -9.61 -22.46
N PRO A 92 -37.57 -9.41 -23.17
CA PRO A 92 -36.35 -10.20 -22.96
C PRO A 92 -35.83 -10.11 -21.51
N PRO A 93 -35.31 -11.20 -20.91
CA PRO A 93 -35.01 -11.28 -19.48
C PRO A 93 -33.94 -10.31 -18.96
N HIS A 94 -33.14 -9.71 -19.85
CA HIS A 94 -32.12 -8.72 -19.50
C HIS A 94 -32.62 -7.27 -19.55
N ILE A 95 -33.86 -7.04 -20.02
CA ILE A 95 -34.54 -5.73 -20.04
C ILE A 95 -35.80 -5.81 -19.16
N ILE A 96 -35.67 -6.41 -17.98
CA ILE A 96 -36.74 -6.35 -16.97
C ILE A 96 -36.47 -5.13 -16.10
N GLU A 97 -37.49 -4.30 -15.86
CA GLU A 97 -37.51 -3.35 -14.74
C GLU A 97 -37.10 -4.11 -13.48
N CYS A 98 -35.85 -3.93 -13.03
CA CYS A 98 -35.34 -4.26 -11.70
C CYS A 98 -35.93 -5.54 -11.06
N ALA A 99 -35.22 -6.67 -11.14
CA ALA A 99 -35.64 -7.97 -10.60
C ALA A 99 -36.23 -7.92 -9.16
N ALA A 100 -35.82 -6.96 -8.32
CA ALA A 100 -36.35 -6.75 -6.97
C ALA A 100 -37.84 -6.33 -6.91
N ALA A 101 -38.40 -5.77 -7.98
CA ALA A 101 -39.83 -5.39 -8.04
C ALA A 101 -40.74 -6.59 -8.37
N GLY A 102 -40.19 -7.67 -8.94
CA GLY A 102 -40.94 -8.88 -9.30
C GLY A 102 -41.27 -9.79 -8.11
N GLU A 103 -40.53 -9.69 -7.01
CA GLU A 103 -40.68 -10.52 -5.81
C GLU A 103 -41.44 -9.83 -4.66
N GLY A 104 -42.23 -8.79 -4.96
CA GLY A 104 -42.96 -8.02 -3.95
C GLY A 104 -42.10 -7.02 -3.16
N GLY A 105 -40.88 -6.73 -3.63
CA GLY A 105 -39.99 -5.72 -3.06
C GLY A 105 -40.43 -4.28 -3.36
N SER A 106 -40.09 -3.35 -2.46
CA SER A 106 -40.35 -1.91 -2.62
C SER A 106 -39.61 -1.33 -3.84
N GLN A 107 -40.25 -0.44 -4.61
CA GLN A 107 -39.62 0.35 -5.69
C GLN A 107 -38.33 1.09 -5.24
N LYS A 108 -38.14 1.33 -3.94
CA LYS A 108 -36.90 1.89 -3.38
C LYS A 108 -35.66 1.04 -3.67
N ALA A 109 -35.79 -0.27 -3.89
CA ALA A 109 -34.68 -1.16 -4.24
C ALA A 109 -34.09 -0.90 -5.64
N CYS A 110 -34.81 -0.15 -6.49
CA CYS A 110 -34.45 0.10 -7.89
C CYS A 110 -33.78 1.46 -8.11
N HIS A 111 -33.67 2.29 -7.07
CA HIS A 111 -32.92 3.54 -7.12
C HIS A 111 -31.48 3.35 -6.64
N LEU A 112 -30.55 4.12 -7.18
CA LEU A 112 -29.19 4.19 -6.65
C LEU A 112 -29.25 4.53 -5.15
N PRO A 113 -28.66 3.72 -4.24
CA PRO A 113 -28.70 4.00 -2.81
C PRO A 113 -28.15 5.40 -2.49
N ARG A 114 -28.80 6.10 -1.57
CA ARG A 114 -28.41 7.46 -1.13
C ARG A 114 -26.93 7.56 -0.78
N LYS A 115 -26.37 6.55 -0.10
CA LYS A 115 -24.93 6.46 0.21
C LYS A 115 -24.04 6.54 -1.03
N LYS A 116 -24.36 5.77 -2.08
CA LYS A 116 -23.60 5.78 -3.35
C LYS A 116 -23.73 7.11 -4.07
N ARG A 117 -24.93 7.71 -4.04
CA ARG A 117 -25.18 9.04 -4.61
C ARG A 117 -24.32 10.10 -3.93
N TYR A 118 -24.37 10.18 -2.59
CA TYR A 118 -23.60 11.14 -1.80
C TYR A 118 -22.09 11.01 -2.02
N ALA A 119 -21.59 9.77 -2.11
CA ALA A 119 -20.19 9.52 -2.43
C ALA A 119 -19.82 10.08 -3.80
N SER A 120 -20.66 9.84 -4.82
CA SER A 120 -20.40 10.31 -6.19
C SER A 120 -20.41 11.84 -6.35
N VAL A 121 -21.19 12.56 -5.54
CA VAL A 121 -21.24 14.04 -5.58
C VAL A 121 -20.25 14.69 -4.60
N GLY A 122 -19.52 13.90 -3.81
CA GLY A 122 -18.55 14.42 -2.84
C GLY A 122 -19.18 15.27 -1.74
N GLN A 123 -20.45 15.03 -1.40
CA GLN A 123 -21.18 15.67 -0.31
C GLN A 123 -22.43 14.87 0.10
N LYS A 124 -22.92 15.10 1.32
CA LYS A 124 -24.25 14.63 1.76
C LYS A 124 -25.27 15.73 1.52
N GLY A 125 -26.50 15.35 1.25
CA GLY A 125 -27.60 16.30 1.26
C GLY A 125 -27.95 16.75 2.67
N ILE A 126 -28.34 18.01 2.82
CA ILE A 126 -28.88 18.57 4.07
C ILE A 126 -29.77 19.76 3.76
N THR A 127 -30.80 19.98 4.59
CA THR A 127 -31.64 21.17 4.51
C THR A 127 -31.29 22.13 5.64
N LEU A 128 -30.79 23.32 5.31
CA LEU A 128 -30.54 24.43 6.21
C LEU A 128 -31.74 25.37 6.16
N TRP A 129 -32.64 25.26 7.15
CA TRP A 129 -33.88 26.01 7.20
C TRP A 129 -33.73 27.31 7.98
N MET A 130 -33.43 28.41 7.28
CA MET A 130 -33.30 29.74 7.88
C MET A 130 -34.67 30.38 8.11
N THR A 131 -34.98 30.67 9.37
CA THR A 131 -36.21 31.32 9.82
C THR A 131 -35.89 32.58 10.64
N GLY A 132 -36.75 33.61 10.54
CA GLY A 132 -36.58 34.87 11.27
C GLY A 132 -37.45 35.98 10.70
N LEU A 133 -37.53 37.11 11.40
CA LEU A 133 -38.28 38.30 10.97
C LEU A 133 -37.84 38.83 9.59
N SER A 134 -38.71 39.56 8.91
CA SER A 134 -38.31 40.27 7.68
C SER A 134 -37.15 41.22 8.01
N GLY A 135 -36.12 41.31 7.15
CA GLY A 135 -34.93 42.12 7.47
C GLY A 135 -33.92 41.50 8.46
N SER A 136 -34.15 40.27 8.95
CA SER A 136 -33.22 39.59 9.86
C SER A 136 -31.88 39.14 9.24
N GLY A 137 -31.62 39.42 7.96
CA GLY A 137 -30.35 39.07 7.29
C GLY A 137 -30.28 37.68 6.66
N LYS A 138 -31.39 36.91 6.61
CA LYS A 138 -31.48 35.58 5.95
C LYS A 138 -30.86 35.57 4.56
N SER A 139 -31.36 36.41 3.65
CA SER A 139 -30.90 36.46 2.25
C SER A 139 -29.41 36.78 2.13
N THR A 140 -28.90 37.68 2.98
CA THR A 140 -27.48 38.08 2.97
C THR A 140 -26.57 36.92 3.39
N ILE A 141 -26.89 36.26 4.50
CA ILE A 141 -26.07 35.15 5.02
C ILE A 141 -26.24 33.90 4.15
N ALA A 142 -27.44 33.61 3.66
CA ALA A 142 -27.68 32.51 2.73
C ALA A 142 -26.86 32.67 1.44
N LYS A 143 -26.77 33.90 0.90
CA LYS A 143 -25.93 34.20 -0.27
C LYS A 143 -24.44 34.03 0.03
N ALA A 144 -23.95 34.58 1.15
CA ALA A 144 -22.54 34.46 1.53
C ALA A 144 -22.14 32.99 1.76
N LEU A 145 -23.01 32.21 2.40
CA LEU A 145 -22.80 30.78 2.61
C LEU A 145 -22.82 29.99 1.29
N GLU A 146 -23.74 30.31 0.38
CA GLU A 146 -23.81 29.74 -0.96
C GLU A 146 -22.53 30.03 -1.76
N GLU A 147 -22.07 31.28 -1.78
CA GLU A 147 -20.80 31.68 -2.42
C GLU A 147 -19.60 30.94 -1.82
N GLU A 148 -19.52 30.85 -0.49
CA GLU A 148 -18.44 30.14 0.20
C GLU A 148 -18.40 28.65 -0.17
N LEU A 149 -19.55 27.97 -0.07
CA LEU A 149 -19.66 26.54 -0.33
C LEU A 149 -19.44 26.20 -1.80
N VAL A 150 -19.98 27.00 -2.73
CA VAL A 150 -19.86 26.75 -4.17
C VAL A 150 -18.47 27.14 -4.67
N LEU A 151 -18.03 28.37 -4.41
CA LEU A 151 -16.83 28.92 -5.04
C LEU A 151 -15.55 28.45 -4.38
N LYS A 152 -15.55 28.25 -3.05
CA LYS A 152 -14.33 27.84 -2.32
C LYS A 152 -14.29 26.36 -1.99
N HIS A 153 -15.44 25.71 -1.81
CA HIS A 153 -15.52 24.30 -1.44
C HIS A 153 -16.06 23.37 -2.54
N GLY A 154 -16.45 23.92 -3.70
CA GLY A 154 -16.90 23.14 -4.85
C GLY A 154 -18.17 22.32 -4.59
N LYS A 155 -19.05 22.78 -3.68
CA LYS A 155 -20.25 22.04 -3.27
C LYS A 155 -21.48 22.42 -4.09
N HIS A 156 -22.32 21.43 -4.33
CA HIS A 156 -23.66 21.58 -4.88
C HIS A 156 -24.60 22.15 -3.80
N VAL A 157 -24.86 23.44 -3.92
CA VAL A 157 -25.77 24.18 -3.06
C VAL A 157 -26.91 24.71 -3.91
N TYR A 158 -28.12 24.71 -3.36
CA TYR A 158 -29.23 25.41 -3.98
C TYR A 158 -30.07 26.14 -2.94
N ARG A 159 -30.34 27.41 -3.21
CA ARG A 159 -31.07 28.29 -2.30
C ARG A 159 -32.54 28.39 -2.72
N LEU A 160 -33.45 28.04 -1.82
CA LEU A 160 -34.90 28.20 -1.97
C LEU A 160 -35.33 29.45 -1.20
N ASP A 161 -35.73 30.51 -1.90
CA ASP A 161 -36.09 31.78 -1.29
C ASP A 161 -37.43 32.32 -1.81
N GLY A 162 -37.85 33.46 -1.26
CA GLY A 162 -39.08 34.11 -1.69
C GLY A 162 -39.06 34.62 -3.13
N ASP A 163 -37.89 34.81 -3.75
CA ASP A 163 -37.78 35.42 -5.08
C ASP A 163 -37.88 34.35 -6.19
N ASN A 164 -37.31 33.16 -5.97
CA ASN A 164 -37.40 32.05 -6.92
C ASN A 164 -38.63 31.16 -6.72
N ILE A 165 -39.11 30.97 -5.49
CA ILE A 165 -40.29 30.13 -5.24
C ILE A 165 -41.60 30.87 -5.55
N ARG A 166 -41.74 32.15 -5.19
CA ARG A 166 -43.03 32.88 -5.34
C ARG A 166 -43.38 33.20 -6.78
N THR A 167 -42.40 33.29 -7.67
CA THR A 167 -42.65 33.56 -9.09
C THR A 167 -42.93 32.28 -9.89
N GLY A 168 -42.55 31.12 -9.35
CA GLY A 168 -42.73 29.80 -9.96
C GLY A 168 -43.71 28.91 -9.21
N LEU A 169 -43.18 28.04 -8.33
CA LEU A 169 -43.92 26.98 -7.65
C LEU A 169 -45.08 27.49 -6.77
N ASN A 170 -44.96 28.70 -6.21
CA ASN A 170 -45.95 29.30 -5.31
C ASN A 170 -46.61 30.56 -5.90
N ARG A 171 -46.64 30.70 -7.23
CA ARG A 171 -47.24 31.86 -7.91
C ARG A 171 -48.75 32.00 -7.70
N ASP A 172 -49.41 30.90 -7.36
CA ASP A 172 -50.84 30.79 -7.05
C ASP A 172 -51.18 31.17 -5.60
N LEU A 173 -50.17 31.34 -4.73
CA LEU A 173 -50.37 31.55 -3.29
C LEU A 173 -50.34 33.04 -2.91
N GLY A 174 -51.34 33.46 -2.12
CA GLY A 174 -51.47 34.81 -1.57
C GLY A 174 -50.67 35.05 -0.30
N PHE A 175 -51.21 35.89 0.60
CA PHE A 175 -50.59 36.24 1.89
C PHE A 175 -51.42 35.80 3.11
N SER A 176 -52.50 35.04 2.89
CA SER A 176 -53.33 34.48 3.96
C SER A 176 -52.53 33.49 4.82
N ALA A 177 -53.02 33.17 6.02
CA ALA A 177 -52.35 32.19 6.89
C ALA A 177 -52.26 30.79 6.23
N SER A 178 -53.33 30.35 5.56
CA SER A 178 -53.37 29.08 4.83
C SER A 178 -52.40 29.06 3.64
N ASP A 179 -52.30 30.16 2.88
CA ASP A 179 -51.36 30.25 1.76
C ASP A 179 -49.91 30.25 2.24
N ARG A 180 -49.62 30.83 3.41
CA ARG A 180 -48.28 30.80 4.02
C ARG A 180 -47.92 29.39 4.49
N ALA A 181 -48.85 28.68 5.13
CA ALA A 181 -48.66 27.29 5.54
C ALA A 181 -48.42 26.39 4.33
N GLU A 182 -49.23 26.51 3.26
CA GLU A 182 -49.03 25.76 2.02
C GLU A 182 -47.70 26.12 1.34
N SER A 183 -47.29 27.39 1.39
CA SER A 183 -45.98 27.81 0.87
C SER A 183 -44.84 27.12 1.62
N VAL A 184 -44.91 27.01 2.95
CA VAL A 184 -43.90 26.31 3.75
C VAL A 184 -43.93 24.81 3.46
N ARG A 185 -45.11 24.21 3.37
CA ARG A 185 -45.28 22.78 3.04
C ARG A 185 -44.68 22.43 1.68
N ARG A 186 -44.97 23.20 0.62
CA ARG A 186 -44.42 22.99 -0.74
C ARG A 186 -42.89 23.09 -0.76
N VAL A 187 -42.34 24.08 -0.05
CA VAL A 187 -40.89 24.25 0.05
C VAL A 187 -40.25 23.13 0.89
N GLY A 188 -40.94 22.64 1.93
CA GLY A 188 -40.52 21.48 2.70
C GLY A 188 -40.37 20.21 1.86
N GLU A 189 -41.34 19.92 0.98
CA GLU A 189 -41.26 18.78 0.05
C GLU A 189 -40.15 18.97 -0.99
N LEU A 190 -40.03 20.16 -1.57
CA LEU A 190 -38.96 20.46 -2.54
C LEU A 190 -37.58 20.32 -1.91
N ALA A 191 -37.42 20.77 -0.65
CA ALA A 191 -36.18 20.63 0.09
C ALA A 191 -35.84 19.16 0.37
N CYS A 192 -36.83 18.32 0.68
CA CYS A 192 -36.61 16.87 0.82
C CYS A 192 -36.04 16.25 -0.46
N LEU A 193 -36.60 16.60 -1.62
CA LEU A 193 -36.14 16.08 -2.92
C LEU A 193 -34.69 16.50 -3.22
N MET A 194 -34.36 17.76 -2.98
CA MET A 194 -33.00 18.26 -3.20
C MET A 194 -31.99 17.64 -2.22
N ASN A 195 -32.38 17.46 -0.97
CA ASN A 195 -31.58 16.80 0.04
C ASN A 195 -31.34 15.31 -0.28
N ASP A 196 -32.37 14.57 -0.70
CA ASP A 196 -32.18 13.18 -1.15
C ASP A 196 -31.28 13.07 -2.39
N ALA A 197 -31.32 14.07 -3.27
CA ALA A 197 -30.43 14.19 -4.43
C ALA A 197 -28.98 14.51 -4.06
N GLY A 198 -28.69 14.86 -2.80
CA GLY A 198 -27.34 15.17 -2.32
C GLY A 198 -26.99 16.66 -2.34
N THR A 199 -27.97 17.55 -2.56
CA THR A 199 -27.74 19.00 -2.56
C THR A 199 -27.81 19.55 -1.14
N ILE A 200 -26.95 20.53 -0.82
CA ILE A 200 -27.09 21.36 0.39
C ILE A 200 -28.17 22.40 0.07
N THR A 201 -29.36 22.23 0.62
CA THR A 201 -30.50 23.08 0.34
C THR A 201 -30.62 24.17 1.40
N ILE A 202 -30.45 25.43 1.00
CA ILE A 202 -30.61 26.58 1.89
C ILE A 202 -32.02 27.15 1.71
N VAL A 203 -32.89 26.96 2.70
CA VAL A 203 -34.23 27.56 2.69
C VAL A 203 -34.17 28.90 3.42
N SER A 204 -34.56 29.98 2.75
CA SER A 204 -34.56 31.34 3.30
C SER A 204 -35.98 31.94 3.26
N LEU A 205 -36.83 31.48 4.17
CA LEU A 205 -38.22 31.94 4.32
C LEU A 205 -38.43 32.64 5.66
N VAL A 206 -39.51 33.40 5.79
CA VAL A 206 -39.92 33.93 7.11
C VAL A 206 -40.44 32.79 7.99
N SER A 207 -41.25 31.87 7.43
CA SER A 207 -41.82 30.68 8.09
C SER A 207 -42.20 30.92 9.56
N PRO A 208 -43.18 31.80 9.83
CA PRO A 208 -43.37 32.38 11.15
C PRO A 208 -43.93 31.43 12.21
N TYR A 209 -44.70 30.42 11.82
CA TYR A 209 -45.36 29.50 12.73
C TYR A 209 -44.47 28.29 13.00
N ARG A 210 -44.36 27.86 14.27
CA ARG A 210 -43.57 26.68 14.64
C ARG A 210 -44.11 25.42 14.00
N GLU A 211 -45.44 25.24 14.04
CA GLU A 211 -46.11 24.05 13.52
C GLU A 211 -45.72 23.75 12.06
N ASP A 212 -45.69 24.77 11.20
CA ASP A 212 -45.30 24.61 9.79
C ASP A 212 -43.84 24.16 9.63
N ARG A 213 -42.92 24.69 10.47
CA ARG A 213 -41.51 24.30 10.47
C ARG A 213 -41.32 22.89 11.02
N ASP A 214 -42.08 22.52 12.04
CA ASP A 214 -42.06 21.18 12.62
C ASP A 214 -42.61 20.14 11.61
N ILE A 215 -43.62 20.49 10.82
CA ILE A 215 -44.09 19.65 9.71
C ILE A 215 -42.97 19.42 8.69
N ALA A 216 -42.27 20.49 8.28
CA ALA A 216 -41.16 20.38 7.35
C ALA A 216 -40.01 19.52 7.93
N ARG A 217 -39.67 19.70 9.21
CA ARG A 217 -38.67 18.90 9.93
C ARG A 217 -39.06 17.42 9.98
N ARG A 218 -40.26 17.09 10.46
CA ARG A 218 -40.77 15.71 10.53
C ARG A 218 -40.72 15.02 9.18
N ARG A 219 -41.08 15.75 8.11
CA ARG A 219 -41.06 15.21 6.75
C ARG A 219 -39.66 14.80 6.27
N HIS A 220 -38.61 15.50 6.69
CA HIS A 220 -37.22 15.12 6.44
C HIS A 220 -36.84 13.89 7.29
N GLU A 221 -37.18 13.89 8.57
CA GLU A 221 -36.88 12.81 9.52
C GLU A 221 -37.51 11.48 9.10
N GLU A 222 -38.77 11.47 8.66
CA GLU A 222 -39.46 10.29 8.11
C GLU A 222 -38.72 9.65 6.93
N GLN A 223 -37.96 10.45 6.19
CA GLN A 223 -37.16 10.00 5.04
C GLN A 223 -35.70 9.73 5.41
N GLY A 224 -35.33 9.87 6.69
CA GLY A 224 -33.95 9.78 7.16
C GLY A 224 -33.04 10.86 6.57
N LEU A 225 -33.60 12.02 6.21
CA LEU A 225 -32.88 13.17 5.66
C LEU A 225 -32.49 14.13 6.78
N LYS A 226 -31.30 14.71 6.69
CA LYS A 226 -30.81 15.66 7.69
C LYS A 226 -31.47 17.03 7.51
N PHE A 227 -31.99 17.59 8.59
CA PHE A 227 -32.62 18.90 8.64
C PHE A 227 -32.00 19.70 9.79
N MET A 228 -31.69 20.97 9.56
CA MET A 228 -31.24 21.90 10.59
C MET A 228 -32.04 23.19 10.49
N GLU A 229 -32.70 23.53 11.57
CA GLU A 229 -33.35 24.82 11.73
C GLU A 229 -32.35 25.86 12.21
N VAL A 230 -32.33 26.98 11.50
CA VAL A 230 -31.40 28.07 11.69
C VAL A 230 -32.21 29.28 12.11
N PHE A 231 -32.17 29.60 13.40
CA PHE A 231 -32.88 30.75 13.93
C PHE A 231 -32.05 32.02 13.78
N MET A 232 -32.51 32.91 12.91
CA MET A 232 -31.95 34.26 12.75
C MET A 232 -32.51 35.17 13.83
N ASP A 233 -31.94 35.06 15.02
CA ASP A 233 -32.37 35.77 16.23
C ASP A 233 -31.98 37.25 16.17
N VAL A 234 -32.87 38.06 15.59
CA VAL A 234 -32.69 39.51 15.47
C VAL A 234 -33.92 40.20 16.08
N PRO A 235 -33.73 41.08 17.07
CA PRO A 235 -34.81 41.85 17.68
C PRO A 235 -35.63 42.68 16.67
N LEU A 236 -36.92 42.90 16.99
CA LEU A 236 -37.87 43.60 16.11
C LEU A 236 -37.47 45.04 15.82
N ASP A 237 -37.00 45.77 16.82
CA ASP A 237 -36.48 47.14 16.72
C ASP A 237 -35.30 47.21 15.73
N VAL A 238 -34.35 46.26 15.82
CA VAL A 238 -33.19 46.20 14.93
C VAL A 238 -33.61 45.96 13.47
N VAL A 239 -34.60 45.10 13.20
CA VAL A 239 -35.05 44.87 11.81
C VAL A 239 -35.92 46.01 11.27
N GLN A 240 -36.65 46.72 12.14
CA GLN A 240 -37.38 47.94 11.80
C GLN A 240 -36.42 49.08 11.44
N ASP A 241 -35.31 49.23 12.17
CA ASP A 241 -34.27 50.22 11.87
C ASP A 241 -33.57 49.92 10.54
N ARG A 242 -33.32 48.63 10.25
CA ARG A 242 -32.69 48.20 8.98
C ARG A 242 -33.58 48.46 7.76
N ASP A 243 -34.88 48.17 7.87
CA ASP A 243 -35.93 48.18 6.84
C ASP A 243 -35.45 48.19 5.37
N PRO A 244 -34.72 47.15 4.91
CA PRO A 244 -34.00 47.18 3.64
C PRO A 244 -34.92 47.23 2.41
N LYS A 245 -36.19 46.87 2.57
CA LYS A 245 -37.21 46.85 1.51
C LYS A 245 -38.30 47.92 1.71
N GLY A 246 -38.17 48.79 2.72
CA GLY A 246 -39.19 49.79 3.06
C GLY A 246 -40.53 49.18 3.53
N LEU A 247 -40.54 47.91 3.93
CA LEU A 247 -41.76 47.18 4.27
C LEU A 247 -42.27 47.60 5.64
N TYR A 248 -41.39 47.83 6.61
CA TYR A 248 -41.80 48.27 7.95
C TYR A 248 -42.40 49.67 7.92
N LYS A 249 -41.85 50.58 7.10
CA LYS A 249 -42.45 51.91 6.86
C LYS A 249 -43.84 51.83 6.25
N LYS A 250 -44.07 50.91 5.31
CA LYS A 250 -45.38 50.70 4.68
C LYS A 250 -46.41 50.06 5.62
N VAL A 251 -45.97 49.16 6.50
CA VAL A 251 -46.80 48.61 7.58
C VAL A 251 -47.19 49.71 8.57
N ALA A 252 -46.23 50.55 8.98
CA ALA A 252 -46.49 51.70 9.85
C ALA A 252 -47.45 52.72 9.22
N ALA A 253 -47.42 52.89 7.89
CA ALA A 253 -48.36 53.71 7.13
C ALA A 253 -49.75 53.05 6.90
N GLY A 254 -49.94 51.80 7.34
CA GLY A 254 -51.20 51.05 7.18
C GLY A 254 -51.43 50.48 5.77
N GLU A 255 -50.45 50.55 4.88
CA GLU A 255 -50.52 50.07 3.49
C GLU A 255 -50.42 48.55 3.38
N ILE A 256 -49.77 47.90 4.36
CA ILE A 256 -49.61 46.43 4.42
C ILE A 256 -50.18 45.95 5.76
N LYS A 257 -51.19 45.07 5.70
CA LYS A 257 -51.83 44.45 6.88
C LYS A 257 -51.38 42.99 7.04
N GLY A 258 -51.33 42.51 8.28
CA GLY A 258 -51.00 41.10 8.57
C GLY A 258 -49.50 40.80 8.41
N PHE A 259 -48.64 41.78 8.67
CA PHE A 259 -47.20 41.63 8.57
C PHE A 259 -46.62 40.91 9.80
N THR A 260 -45.81 39.89 9.55
CA THR A 260 -45.20 39.07 10.61
C THR A 260 -44.27 39.90 11.50
N GLY A 261 -44.47 39.81 12.82
CA GLY A 261 -43.74 40.56 13.84
C GLY A 261 -44.37 41.92 14.19
N VAL A 262 -45.43 42.34 13.50
CA VAL A 262 -46.18 43.57 13.81
C VAL A 262 -47.66 43.25 14.04
N ASP A 263 -48.40 42.89 12.99
CA ASP A 263 -49.84 42.58 13.07
C ASP A 263 -50.13 41.06 13.06
N ALA A 264 -49.16 40.24 12.68
CA ALA A 264 -49.23 38.78 12.73
C ALA A 264 -48.06 38.23 13.57
N PRO A 265 -48.23 37.15 14.34
CA PRO A 265 -47.19 36.67 15.24
C PRO A 265 -46.01 36.05 14.47
N TYR A 266 -44.83 36.13 15.09
CA TYR A 266 -43.68 35.29 14.77
C TYR A 266 -43.41 34.42 15.98
N GLU A 267 -43.37 33.11 15.80
CA GLU A 267 -43.11 32.15 16.86
C GLU A 267 -41.66 31.66 16.77
N PRO A 268 -40.76 32.12 17.67
CA PRO A 268 -39.36 31.70 17.65
C PRO A 268 -39.22 30.18 17.80
N PRO A 269 -38.24 29.55 17.12
CA PRO A 269 -37.89 28.15 17.37
C PRO A 269 -37.50 27.94 18.83
N LEU A 270 -37.91 26.81 19.42
CA LEU A 270 -37.55 26.46 20.80
C LEU A 270 -36.16 25.80 20.86
N GLU A 271 -35.85 24.93 19.91
CA GLU A 271 -34.62 24.12 19.86
C GLU A 271 -33.98 24.16 18.47
N PRO A 272 -33.53 25.33 17.97
CA PRO A 272 -32.86 25.40 16.68
C PRO A 272 -31.47 24.76 16.76
N GLU A 273 -31.08 23.99 15.72
CA GLU A 273 -29.72 23.45 15.62
C GLU A 273 -28.64 24.53 15.50
N ILE A 274 -29.00 25.69 14.94
CA ILE A 274 -28.14 26.87 14.84
C ILE A 274 -28.93 28.10 15.30
N LEU A 275 -28.49 28.70 16.41
CA LEU A 275 -28.92 30.02 16.85
C LEU A 275 -27.93 31.07 16.32
N LEU A 276 -28.42 32.06 15.56
CA LEU A 276 -27.56 33.04 14.90
C LEU A 276 -27.96 34.49 15.23
N PRO A 277 -27.42 35.07 16.33
CA PRO A 277 -27.64 36.47 16.70
C PRO A 277 -26.81 37.42 15.84
N ASN A 278 -27.09 37.45 14.54
CA ASN A 278 -26.23 38.08 13.52
C ASN A 278 -26.10 39.61 13.64
N TYR A 279 -26.86 40.26 14.52
CA TYR A 279 -26.71 41.68 14.83
C TYR A 279 -25.50 41.97 15.73
N LYS A 280 -24.84 40.92 16.26
CA LYS A 280 -23.61 40.98 17.04
C LYS A 280 -22.41 40.34 16.31
N MET A 281 -22.59 39.93 15.06
CA MET A 281 -21.60 39.15 14.32
C MET A 281 -21.37 39.77 12.93
N THR A 282 -20.19 39.56 12.40
CA THR A 282 -19.89 39.80 10.98
C THR A 282 -20.47 38.68 10.11
N ILE A 283 -20.54 38.91 8.79
CA ILE A 283 -21.01 37.90 7.83
C ILE A 283 -20.06 36.69 7.83
N ASP A 284 -18.75 36.92 7.87
CA ASP A 284 -17.75 35.84 7.86
C ASP A 284 -17.84 34.96 9.11
N GLU A 285 -18.03 35.56 10.29
CA GLU A 285 -18.28 34.82 11.53
C GLU A 285 -19.57 33.99 11.44
N CYS A 286 -20.62 34.53 10.83
CA CYS A 286 -21.86 33.77 10.60
C CYS A 286 -21.61 32.57 9.68
N VAL A 287 -20.91 32.77 8.55
CA VAL A 287 -20.57 31.68 7.60
C VAL A 287 -19.69 30.62 8.26
N ALA A 288 -18.73 31.01 9.10
CA ALA A 288 -17.85 30.10 9.81
C ALA A 288 -18.63 29.12 10.72
N VAL A 289 -19.70 29.59 11.39
CA VAL A 289 -20.58 28.72 12.20
C VAL A 289 -21.21 27.62 11.36
N PHE A 290 -21.72 27.94 10.16
CA PHE A 290 -22.27 26.94 9.25
C PHE A 290 -21.21 25.94 8.79
N LEU A 291 -20.04 26.41 8.35
CA LEU A 291 -18.97 25.54 7.89
C LEU A 291 -18.51 24.56 8.98
N GLN A 292 -18.37 25.05 10.22
CA GLN A 292 -18.02 24.22 11.36
C GLN A 292 -19.07 23.12 11.57
N ARG A 293 -20.37 23.46 11.53
CA ARG A 293 -21.45 22.49 11.73
C ARG A 293 -21.53 21.47 10.59
N LEU A 294 -21.39 21.90 9.35
CA LEU A 294 -21.43 21.03 8.17
C LEU A 294 -20.25 20.05 8.14
N ARG A 295 -19.05 20.47 8.60
CA ARG A 295 -17.89 19.58 8.77
C ARG A 295 -18.12 18.55 9.87
N ALA A 296 -18.60 18.98 11.04
CA ALA A 296 -18.88 18.07 12.15
C ALA A 296 -19.87 16.95 11.78
N GLU A 297 -20.79 17.23 10.85
CA GLU A 297 -21.80 16.26 10.39
C GLU A 297 -21.35 15.47 9.14
N GLY A 298 -20.11 15.69 8.68
CA GLY A 298 -19.54 15.04 7.50
C GLY A 298 -20.29 15.35 6.22
N VAL A 299 -20.97 16.51 6.14
CA VAL A 299 -21.77 16.90 4.97
C VAL A 299 -20.88 17.23 3.78
N LEU A 300 -19.68 17.77 4.02
CA LEU A 300 -18.79 18.25 2.96
C LEU A 300 -17.95 17.14 2.30
N GLU A 301 -18.12 15.87 2.65
CA GLU A 301 -17.17 14.80 2.27
C GLU A 301 -17.80 13.69 1.43
N GLY A 302 -19.12 13.51 1.47
CA GLY A 302 -19.88 12.58 0.60
C GLY A 302 -19.64 11.09 0.82
N GLY A 303 -18.45 10.69 1.28
CA GLY A 303 -18.08 9.32 1.64
C GLY A 303 -18.34 8.96 3.11
N GLU A 304 -18.13 7.68 3.43
CA GLU A 304 -18.05 7.23 4.82
C GLU A 304 -16.74 7.74 5.41
N VAL A 305 -16.78 8.82 6.18
CA VAL A 305 -15.67 9.11 7.10
C VAL A 305 -15.70 8.01 8.17
N TYR A 306 -14.54 7.55 8.65
CA TYR A 306 -14.54 6.72 9.85
C TYR A 306 -15.34 7.46 10.95
N PRO A 307 -16.02 6.74 11.87
CA PRO A 307 -17.00 7.31 12.80
C PRO A 307 -16.57 8.56 13.57
N ASN A 308 -15.26 8.84 13.64
CA ASN A 308 -14.65 9.94 14.40
C ASN A 308 -13.94 11.01 13.55
N GLY A 309 -14.13 11.06 12.22
CA GLY A 309 -13.49 12.10 11.38
C GLY A 309 -12.09 11.75 10.84
N LEU A 310 -11.62 10.52 11.02
CA LEU A 310 -10.32 10.07 10.48
C LEU A 310 -10.38 9.93 8.95
N PRO A 311 -9.28 10.28 8.23
CA PRO A 311 -9.25 10.19 6.77
C PRO A 311 -9.49 8.76 6.30
N LEU A 312 -10.26 8.65 5.21
CA LEU A 312 -10.30 7.41 4.45
C LEU A 312 -8.95 7.15 3.76
N PRO A 313 -8.57 5.86 3.59
CA PRO A 313 -7.47 5.48 2.72
C PRO A 313 -7.67 5.97 1.28
N ASP A 314 -6.56 6.14 0.57
CA ASP A 314 -6.53 6.49 -0.83
C ASP A 314 -7.34 5.50 -1.67
N GLY A 315 -8.13 6.03 -2.61
CA GLY A 315 -9.14 5.26 -3.33
C GLY A 315 -10.46 5.11 -2.57
N GLY A 316 -10.58 5.60 -1.33
CA GLY A 316 -11.85 5.67 -0.59
C GLY A 316 -12.34 4.35 0.01
N GLN A 317 -11.51 3.30 -0.01
CA GLN A 317 -11.82 2.01 0.60
C GLN A 317 -10.58 1.37 1.22
N VAL A 318 -10.77 0.58 2.28
CA VAL A 318 -9.70 -0.21 2.90
C VAL A 318 -9.24 -1.27 1.90
N VAL A 319 -7.92 -1.37 1.72
CA VAL A 319 -7.30 -2.46 0.98
C VAL A 319 -6.77 -3.46 1.98
N ASP A 320 -7.27 -4.68 1.90
CA ASP A 320 -6.83 -5.84 2.68
C ASP A 320 -6.84 -7.03 1.72
N LEU A 321 -5.65 -7.52 1.37
CA LEU A 321 -5.48 -8.57 0.38
C LEU A 321 -5.39 -9.97 0.99
N HIS A 322 -5.64 -10.10 2.30
CA HIS A 322 -5.69 -11.41 2.94
C HIS A 322 -6.84 -12.24 2.38
N VAL A 323 -6.52 -13.46 1.97
CA VAL A 323 -7.53 -14.47 1.65
C VAL A 323 -8.38 -14.72 2.89
N PRO A 324 -9.73 -14.69 2.78
CA PRO A 324 -10.60 -14.99 3.89
C PRO A 324 -10.29 -16.37 4.49
N PRO A 325 -10.35 -16.55 5.82
CA PRO A 325 -10.03 -17.84 6.46
C PRO A 325 -10.80 -19.04 5.87
N SER A 326 -12.03 -18.83 5.40
CA SER A 326 -12.87 -19.85 4.78
C SER A 326 -12.36 -20.35 3.41
N GLN A 327 -11.48 -19.61 2.73
CA GLN A 327 -10.94 -19.96 1.41
C GLN A 327 -9.45 -20.36 1.46
N LEU A 328 -8.82 -20.22 2.63
CA LEU A 328 -7.36 -20.32 2.76
C LEU A 328 -6.84 -21.73 2.40
N SER A 329 -7.56 -22.78 2.78
CA SER A 329 -7.18 -24.17 2.47
C SER A 329 -7.13 -24.40 0.95
N ASP A 330 -8.20 -24.00 0.24
CA ASP A 330 -8.33 -24.19 -1.20
C ASP A 330 -7.28 -23.37 -1.96
N LYS A 331 -7.05 -22.12 -1.53
CA LYS A 331 -6.04 -21.25 -2.12
C LYS A 331 -4.61 -21.77 -1.89
N LYS A 332 -4.32 -22.37 -0.73
CA LYS A 332 -3.03 -23.04 -0.50
C LYS A 332 -2.85 -24.27 -1.41
N ALA A 333 -3.90 -25.07 -1.59
CA ALA A 333 -3.87 -26.22 -2.50
C ALA A 333 -3.69 -25.78 -3.96
N GLU A 334 -4.32 -24.68 -4.37
CA GLU A 334 -4.11 -24.06 -5.67
C GLU A 334 -2.66 -23.61 -5.83
N ALA A 335 -2.14 -22.82 -4.89
CA ALA A 335 -0.81 -22.24 -4.96
C ALA A 335 0.31 -23.29 -5.04
N ALA A 336 0.12 -24.46 -4.44
CA ALA A 336 1.06 -25.57 -4.52
C ALA A 336 1.28 -26.07 -5.97
N ASN A 337 0.34 -25.83 -6.88
CA ASN A 337 0.37 -26.26 -8.27
C ASN A 337 0.71 -25.13 -9.27
N LEU A 338 1.04 -23.93 -8.77
CA LEU A 338 1.41 -22.78 -9.60
C LEU A 338 2.93 -22.71 -9.79
N PRO A 339 3.42 -22.12 -10.90
CA PRO A 339 4.83 -21.76 -11.02
C PRO A 339 5.24 -20.84 -9.86
N ARG A 340 6.41 -21.08 -9.29
CA ARG A 340 6.90 -20.33 -8.13
C ARG A 340 7.78 -19.17 -8.54
N VAL A 341 7.60 -18.04 -7.86
CA VAL A 341 8.44 -16.85 -7.97
C VAL A 341 9.09 -16.61 -6.61
N LEU A 342 10.42 -16.57 -6.61
CA LEU A 342 11.23 -16.35 -5.42
C LEU A 342 11.11 -14.89 -4.96
N LEU A 343 10.79 -14.70 -3.68
CA LEU A 343 10.86 -13.42 -2.99
C LEU A 343 12.18 -13.31 -2.22
N THR A 344 12.87 -12.19 -2.37
CA THR A 344 13.87 -11.79 -1.38
C THR A 344 13.20 -11.33 -0.08
N ASP A 345 13.98 -11.19 0.99
CA ASP A 345 13.47 -10.65 2.26
C ASP A 345 12.92 -9.21 2.10
N ILE A 346 13.47 -8.42 1.15
CA ILE A 346 12.98 -7.06 0.84
C ILE A 346 11.66 -7.13 0.07
N ASP A 347 11.53 -8.05 -0.88
CA ASP A 347 10.29 -8.27 -1.62
C ASP A 347 9.15 -8.70 -0.68
N LEU A 348 9.46 -9.48 0.35
CA LEU A 348 8.50 -9.85 1.39
C LEU A 348 8.00 -8.62 2.19
N ASN A 349 8.88 -7.67 2.51
CA ASN A 349 8.47 -6.41 3.14
C ASN A 349 7.56 -5.59 2.22
N TRP A 350 7.84 -5.54 0.91
CA TRP A 350 6.98 -4.88 -0.07
C TRP A 350 5.64 -5.58 -0.25
N LEU A 351 5.64 -6.91 -0.30
CA LEU A 351 4.44 -7.73 -0.35
C LEU A 351 3.54 -7.45 0.87
N GLN A 352 4.11 -7.37 2.07
CA GLN A 352 3.40 -6.96 3.28
C GLN A 352 2.85 -5.53 3.15
N THR A 353 3.68 -4.61 2.67
CA THR A 353 3.29 -3.19 2.51
C THR A 353 2.08 -3.04 1.60
N VAL A 354 2.03 -3.77 0.49
CA VAL A 354 0.90 -3.73 -0.43
C VAL A 354 -0.31 -4.49 0.14
N GLY A 355 -0.10 -5.72 0.61
CA GLY A 355 -1.19 -6.59 1.01
C GLY A 355 -1.92 -6.17 2.29
N GLU A 356 -1.27 -5.39 3.15
CA GLU A 356 -1.86 -4.82 4.37
C GLU A 356 -2.39 -3.37 4.18
N GLY A 357 -2.46 -2.90 2.93
CA GLY A 357 -3.15 -1.66 2.58
C GLY A 357 -2.35 -0.36 2.71
N TRP A 358 -1.06 -0.43 3.04
CA TRP A 358 -0.21 0.76 3.17
C TRP A 358 -0.05 1.50 1.83
N ALA A 359 -0.05 0.74 0.72
CA ALA A 359 0.03 1.26 -0.64
C ALA A 359 -1.34 1.47 -1.32
N ALA A 360 -2.45 1.51 -0.56
CA ALA A 360 -3.79 1.68 -1.14
C ALA A 360 -3.85 2.85 -2.16
N PRO A 361 -4.58 2.70 -3.28
CA PRO A 361 -5.45 1.58 -3.64
C PRO A 361 -4.73 0.44 -4.40
N LEU A 362 -3.39 0.42 -4.43
CA LEU A 362 -2.63 -0.62 -5.13
C LEU A 362 -2.94 -2.01 -4.54
N LYS A 363 -3.28 -2.98 -5.40
CA LYS A 363 -3.65 -4.36 -5.01
C LYS A 363 -2.59 -5.42 -5.33
N GLY A 364 -1.36 -5.02 -5.62
CA GLY A 364 -0.28 -5.96 -5.91
C GLY A 364 0.97 -5.24 -6.41
N PHE A 365 1.90 -5.97 -7.00
CA PHE A 365 3.08 -5.35 -7.60
C PHE A 365 2.68 -4.57 -8.86
N MET A 366 3.31 -3.41 -9.07
CA MET A 366 2.93 -2.50 -10.15
C MET A 366 3.05 -3.17 -11.52
N ARG A 367 1.96 -3.09 -12.30
CA ARG A 367 1.98 -3.24 -13.77
C ARG A 367 2.78 -2.10 -14.41
N GLU A 368 3.18 -2.25 -15.67
CA GLU A 368 4.10 -1.30 -16.33
C GLU A 368 3.56 0.14 -16.28
N GLY A 369 2.29 0.35 -16.60
CA GLY A 369 1.74 1.70 -16.60
C GLY A 369 1.46 2.29 -15.21
N ALA A 370 1.36 1.47 -14.14
CA ALA A 370 1.39 1.99 -12.78
C ALA A 370 2.81 2.45 -12.39
N LEU A 371 3.83 1.68 -12.78
CA LEU A 371 5.23 2.06 -12.59
C LEU A 371 5.55 3.38 -13.30
N VAL A 372 5.19 3.50 -14.58
CA VAL A 372 5.44 4.72 -15.37
C VAL A 372 4.80 5.93 -14.70
N GLN A 373 3.56 5.82 -14.22
CA GLN A 373 2.92 6.93 -13.52
C GLN A 373 3.60 7.29 -12.19
N ALA A 374 4.02 6.29 -11.40
CA ALA A 374 4.75 6.55 -10.17
C ALA A 374 6.05 7.32 -10.46
N LEU A 375 6.83 6.87 -11.45
CA LEU A 375 8.11 7.48 -11.83
C LEU A 375 7.96 8.89 -12.40
N HIS A 376 6.93 9.14 -13.22
CA HIS A 376 6.78 10.41 -13.94
C HIS A 376 5.90 11.44 -13.24
N HIS A 377 5.02 11.00 -12.33
CA HIS A 377 3.98 11.86 -11.77
C HIS A 377 3.88 11.79 -10.25
N ASN A 378 4.66 10.94 -9.58
CA ASN A 378 4.56 10.67 -8.14
C ASN A 378 3.12 10.39 -7.68
N SER A 379 2.29 9.86 -8.59
CA SER A 379 0.86 9.66 -8.40
C SER A 379 0.32 8.64 -9.39
N LEU A 380 -0.74 7.93 -9.01
CA LEU A 380 -1.48 7.03 -9.88
C LEU A 380 -2.88 7.59 -10.13
N LEU A 381 -3.39 7.36 -11.33
CA LEU A 381 -4.83 7.41 -11.57
C LEU A 381 -5.51 6.21 -10.88
N VAL A 382 -6.63 6.48 -10.23
CA VAL A 382 -7.52 5.44 -9.72
C VAL A 382 -8.29 4.88 -10.90
N ASP A 383 -8.01 3.63 -11.26
CA ASP A 383 -8.70 2.90 -12.32
C ASP A 383 -9.63 1.86 -11.68
N PRO A 384 -10.96 2.09 -11.65
CA PRO A 384 -11.93 1.17 -11.04
C PRO A 384 -11.86 -0.26 -11.56
N GLN A 385 -11.30 -0.47 -12.76
CA GLN A 385 -11.28 -1.73 -13.50
C GLN A 385 -9.92 -2.46 -13.45
N ASN A 386 -8.97 -2.01 -12.62
CA ASN A 386 -7.60 -2.54 -12.61
C ASN A 386 -6.99 -2.59 -11.19
N VAL A 387 -5.66 -2.73 -11.11
CA VAL A 387 -4.87 -2.88 -9.86
C VAL A 387 -5.01 -1.70 -8.90
N THR A 388 -5.60 -0.57 -9.31
CA THR A 388 -5.87 0.60 -8.47
C THR A 388 -7.37 0.84 -8.21
N GLY A 389 -8.25 -0.09 -8.55
CA GLY A 389 -9.71 0.09 -8.58
C GLY A 389 -10.51 -0.46 -7.40
N HIS A 390 -11.84 -0.44 -7.54
CA HIS A 390 -12.79 -0.94 -6.52
C HIS A 390 -13.36 -2.31 -6.82
N SER A 391 -13.27 -2.78 -8.06
CA SER A 391 -13.73 -4.11 -8.45
C SER A 391 -12.72 -5.20 -8.07
N GLY A 392 -13.07 -6.49 -8.19
CA GLY A 392 -12.27 -7.62 -7.66
C GLY A 392 -10.91 -7.83 -8.32
N ILE A 393 -10.43 -9.07 -8.36
CA ILE A 393 -9.26 -9.47 -9.18
C ILE A 393 -9.69 -9.38 -10.64
N LEU A 394 -8.97 -8.62 -11.47
CA LEU A 394 -9.41 -8.26 -12.82
C LEU A 394 -8.38 -8.71 -13.86
N GLU A 395 -8.88 -9.07 -15.04
CA GLU A 395 -8.12 -9.72 -16.12
C GLU A 395 -7.81 -8.76 -17.28
N MET A 396 -8.20 -7.48 -17.19
CA MET A 396 -8.07 -6.53 -18.31
C MET A 396 -6.81 -5.66 -18.18
N PRO A 397 -6.03 -5.49 -19.28
CA PRO A 397 -4.97 -4.50 -19.35
C PRO A 397 -5.50 -3.09 -19.12
N THR A 398 -4.67 -2.21 -18.58
CA THR A 398 -5.01 -0.79 -18.38
C THR A 398 -5.25 -0.09 -19.72
N ASP A 399 -6.42 0.51 -19.92
CA ASP A 399 -6.73 1.34 -21.10
C ASP A 399 -6.42 2.83 -20.84
N TRP A 400 -5.17 3.23 -21.09
CA TRP A 400 -4.71 4.60 -20.85
C TRP A 400 -5.46 5.70 -21.63
N ASN A 401 -6.23 5.35 -22.66
CA ASN A 401 -6.90 6.31 -23.53
C ASN A 401 -8.39 6.52 -23.18
N GLY A 402 -8.98 5.67 -22.34
CA GLY A 402 -10.44 5.60 -22.12
C GLY A 402 -10.98 6.24 -20.84
N TYR A 403 -10.14 6.68 -19.89
CA TYR A 403 -10.63 7.03 -18.55
C TYR A 403 -11.14 8.47 -18.39
N THR A 404 -12.36 8.59 -17.87
CA THR A 404 -13.10 9.85 -17.66
C THR A 404 -13.11 10.33 -16.20
N THR A 405 -12.54 9.56 -15.25
CA THR A 405 -12.39 9.99 -13.85
C THR A 405 -10.95 10.45 -13.61
N ARG A 406 -10.77 11.67 -13.07
CA ARG A 406 -9.47 12.37 -12.96
C ARG A 406 -8.82 12.26 -11.58
N ASP A 407 -9.31 11.39 -10.70
CA ASP A 407 -8.83 11.33 -9.32
C ASP A 407 -7.45 10.66 -9.28
N ARG A 408 -6.43 11.48 -8.98
CA ARG A 408 -5.06 11.03 -8.72
C ARG A 408 -4.82 10.86 -7.23
N ILE A 409 -4.20 9.75 -6.88
CA ILE A 409 -3.71 9.46 -5.54
C ILE A 409 -2.19 9.49 -5.52
N SER A 410 -1.61 9.89 -4.40
CA SER A 410 -0.16 9.99 -4.28
C SER A 410 0.49 8.60 -4.38
N MET A 411 1.59 8.46 -5.11
CA MET A 411 2.38 7.24 -5.19
C MET A 411 3.74 7.55 -5.83
N SER A 412 4.74 7.80 -5.01
CA SER A 412 6.05 8.25 -5.47
C SER A 412 7.10 7.15 -5.58
N ILE A 413 6.85 5.98 -4.98
CA ILE A 413 7.82 4.88 -4.92
C ILE A 413 7.38 3.72 -5.82
N PRO A 414 8.26 3.22 -6.70
CA PRO A 414 8.08 1.96 -7.39
C PRO A 414 7.93 0.79 -6.40
N ILE A 415 6.79 0.10 -6.44
CA ILE A 415 6.58 -1.15 -5.71
C ILE A 415 6.47 -2.28 -6.73
N VAL A 416 7.63 -2.83 -7.08
CA VAL A 416 7.82 -3.77 -8.21
C VAL A 416 8.51 -5.04 -7.72
N LEU A 417 8.33 -6.15 -8.45
CA LEU A 417 8.97 -7.44 -8.15
C LEU A 417 9.94 -7.82 -9.27
N PRO A 418 11.26 -7.68 -9.08
CA PRO A 418 12.25 -8.10 -10.06
C PRO A 418 12.32 -9.61 -10.21
N ILE A 419 12.38 -10.11 -11.45
CA ILE A 419 12.51 -11.53 -11.75
C ILE A 419 13.64 -11.79 -12.76
N THR A 420 14.25 -12.97 -12.65
CA THR A 420 15.32 -13.44 -13.54
C THR A 420 14.76 -13.99 -14.86
N ASP A 421 15.63 -14.20 -15.86
CA ASP A 421 15.24 -14.87 -17.11
C ASP A 421 14.68 -16.27 -16.89
N PHE A 422 15.20 -17.03 -15.91
CA PHE A 422 14.66 -18.34 -15.56
C PHE A 422 13.25 -18.27 -14.99
N THR A 423 13.02 -17.32 -14.09
CA THR A 423 11.69 -17.12 -13.51
C THR A 423 10.70 -16.69 -14.60
N LYS A 424 11.10 -15.76 -15.48
CA LYS A 424 10.30 -15.35 -16.64
C LYS A 424 9.96 -16.55 -17.53
N PHE A 425 10.95 -17.36 -17.91
CA PHE A 425 10.76 -18.55 -18.73
C PHE A 425 9.80 -19.54 -18.07
N GLY A 426 9.95 -19.79 -16.77
CA GLY A 426 9.07 -20.67 -16.00
C GLY A 426 7.62 -20.19 -15.96
N VAL A 427 7.41 -18.89 -15.76
CA VAL A 427 6.07 -18.28 -15.75
C VAL A 427 5.43 -18.34 -17.14
N GLU A 428 6.11 -17.89 -18.20
CA GLU A 428 5.59 -17.87 -19.56
C GLU A 428 5.27 -19.28 -20.07
N ARG A 429 6.15 -20.26 -19.82
CA ARG A 429 5.95 -21.66 -20.22
C ARG A 429 4.77 -22.32 -19.52
N SER A 430 4.49 -21.95 -18.27
CA SER A 430 3.43 -22.57 -17.49
C SER A 430 2.04 -22.41 -18.13
N GLY A 431 1.84 -21.34 -18.91
CA GLY A 431 0.55 -20.96 -19.46
C GLY A 431 -0.51 -20.65 -18.40
N LYS A 432 -0.12 -20.53 -17.13
CA LYS A 432 -1.03 -20.24 -16.00
C LYS A 432 -1.27 -18.75 -15.89
N SER A 433 -2.51 -18.36 -15.56
CA SER A 433 -2.90 -16.99 -15.23
C SER A 433 -2.54 -16.57 -13.79
N ALA A 434 -1.74 -17.37 -13.09
CA ALA A 434 -1.33 -17.09 -11.73
C ALA A 434 0.02 -17.74 -11.40
N VAL A 435 0.73 -17.16 -10.43
CA VAL A 435 2.01 -17.65 -9.91
C VAL A 435 1.94 -17.68 -8.38
N ALA A 436 2.68 -18.59 -7.75
CA ALA A 436 2.85 -18.62 -6.30
C ALA A 436 4.09 -17.81 -5.91
N LEU A 437 3.95 -16.90 -4.94
CA LEU A 437 5.08 -16.16 -4.39
C LEU A 437 5.63 -16.91 -3.17
N SER A 438 6.91 -17.28 -3.22
CA SER A 438 7.55 -18.09 -2.17
C SER A 438 8.80 -17.42 -1.61
N THR A 439 9.03 -17.55 -0.30
CA THR A 439 10.27 -17.10 0.34
C THR A 439 11.46 -17.98 -0.06
N LYS A 440 12.67 -17.53 0.28
CA LYS A 440 13.93 -18.30 0.13
C LYS A 440 13.91 -19.67 0.85
N ASP A 441 13.05 -19.80 1.86
CA ASP A 441 12.86 -21.03 2.64
C ASP A 441 11.75 -21.94 2.06
N GLY A 442 11.25 -21.63 0.86
CA GLY A 442 10.26 -22.46 0.14
C GLY A 442 8.81 -22.30 0.61
N VAL A 443 8.55 -21.38 1.55
CA VAL A 443 7.20 -21.11 2.08
C VAL A 443 6.42 -20.26 1.08
N ILE A 444 5.27 -20.75 0.61
CA ILE A 444 4.36 -19.97 -0.23
C ILE A 444 3.56 -19.01 0.65
N VAL A 445 3.65 -17.71 0.38
CA VAL A 445 3.02 -16.65 1.18
C VAL A 445 1.90 -15.92 0.44
N ALA A 446 1.87 -15.97 -0.89
CA ALA A 446 0.85 -15.30 -1.69
C ALA A 446 0.66 -15.95 -3.06
N ILE A 447 -0.46 -15.63 -3.69
CA ILE A 447 -0.70 -15.88 -5.12
C ILE A 447 -0.68 -14.53 -5.83
N LEU A 448 0.05 -14.42 -6.94
CA LEU A 448 -0.03 -13.29 -7.85
C LEU A 448 -0.82 -13.70 -9.09
N ARG A 449 -1.89 -12.96 -9.36
CA ARG A 449 -2.85 -13.18 -10.44
C ARG A 449 -2.52 -12.31 -11.65
N ASN A 450 -2.88 -12.82 -12.82
CA ASN A 450 -2.78 -12.13 -14.10
C ASN A 450 -1.40 -11.47 -14.31
N PRO A 451 -0.30 -12.24 -14.21
CA PRO A 451 1.04 -11.71 -14.27
C PRO A 451 1.30 -10.95 -15.57
N GLU A 452 1.94 -9.78 -15.45
CA GLU A 452 2.46 -8.99 -16.54
C GLU A 452 3.97 -8.86 -16.38
N ILE A 453 4.73 -9.32 -17.38
CA ILE A 453 6.18 -9.27 -17.38
C ILE A 453 6.64 -8.17 -18.33
N TYR A 454 7.46 -7.25 -17.82
CA TYR A 454 8.00 -6.12 -18.58
C TYR A 454 9.45 -5.82 -18.17
N LYS A 455 10.15 -4.99 -18.95
CA LYS A 455 11.60 -4.79 -18.78
C LYS A 455 11.92 -3.96 -17.52
N ASN A 456 12.87 -4.42 -16.71
CA ASN A 456 13.40 -3.66 -15.58
C ASN A 456 14.42 -2.61 -16.07
N ARG A 457 13.95 -1.41 -16.41
CA ARG A 457 14.81 -0.29 -16.84
C ARG A 457 15.52 0.35 -15.63
N LYS A 458 16.43 -0.41 -15.02
CA LYS A 458 17.11 -0.08 -13.74
C LYS A 458 17.63 1.34 -13.69
N GLU A 459 18.42 1.76 -14.68
CA GLU A 459 19.00 3.12 -14.73
C GLU A 459 17.93 4.22 -14.72
N GLU A 460 16.86 4.08 -15.50
CA GLU A 460 15.74 5.02 -15.53
C GLU A 460 14.99 5.07 -14.20
N ILE A 461 14.68 3.89 -13.63
CA ILE A 461 14.02 3.78 -12.32
C ILE A 461 14.87 4.46 -11.24
N ILE A 462 16.18 4.20 -11.22
CA ILE A 462 17.12 4.79 -10.27
C ILE A 462 17.16 6.31 -10.43
N ALA A 463 17.43 6.80 -11.64
CA ALA A 463 17.57 8.23 -11.90
C ALA A 463 16.32 9.02 -11.50
N ARG A 464 15.11 8.50 -11.82
CA ARG A 464 13.86 9.18 -11.52
C ARG A 464 13.44 9.09 -10.05
N THR A 465 13.72 7.97 -9.39
CA THR A 465 13.33 7.78 -7.98
C THR A 465 14.26 8.56 -7.05
N PHE A 466 15.58 8.44 -7.27
CA PHE A 466 16.61 8.97 -6.37
C PHE A 466 17.11 10.36 -6.77
N GLY A 467 16.93 10.77 -8.03
CA GLY A 467 17.53 12.00 -8.57
C GLY A 467 19.05 11.91 -8.78
N VAL A 468 19.65 10.74 -8.53
CA VAL A 468 21.09 10.47 -8.66
C VAL A 468 21.31 8.99 -8.98
N ILE A 469 22.37 8.68 -9.73
CA ILE A 469 22.86 7.31 -9.93
C ILE A 469 24.14 7.16 -9.11
N ASP A 470 23.98 6.71 -7.87
CA ASP A 470 25.08 6.54 -6.92
C ASP A 470 25.36 5.05 -6.67
N PRO A 471 26.51 4.49 -7.11
CA PRO A 471 26.85 3.09 -6.89
C PRO A 471 27.09 2.76 -5.40
N GLY A 472 27.44 3.75 -4.57
CA GLY A 472 27.60 3.62 -3.13
C GLY A 472 26.28 3.65 -2.36
N HIS A 473 25.18 4.03 -3.01
CA HIS A 473 23.87 4.06 -2.37
C HIS A 473 23.34 2.63 -2.16
N PRO A 474 23.00 2.23 -0.93
CA PRO A 474 22.79 0.83 -0.59
C PRO A 474 21.51 0.22 -1.22
N TYR A 475 20.43 1.00 -1.38
CA TYR A 475 19.23 0.53 -2.09
C TYR A 475 19.41 0.49 -3.62
N ILE A 476 20.18 1.41 -4.22
CA ILE A 476 20.54 1.37 -5.64
C ILE A 476 21.35 0.10 -5.96
N LYS A 477 22.30 -0.29 -5.07
CA LYS A 477 23.02 -1.56 -5.18
C LYS A 477 22.06 -2.77 -5.21
N HIS A 478 21.01 -2.73 -4.39
CA HIS A 478 19.97 -3.77 -4.40
C HIS A 478 19.21 -3.79 -5.74
N ILE A 479 18.74 -2.64 -6.25
CA ILE A 479 18.06 -2.56 -7.57
C ILE A 479 18.95 -3.12 -8.69
N ASN A 480 20.23 -2.75 -8.70
CA ASN A 480 21.18 -3.21 -9.71
C ASN A 480 21.40 -4.73 -9.66
N SER A 481 21.38 -5.32 -8.46
CA SER A 481 21.51 -6.77 -8.25
C SER A 481 20.25 -7.57 -8.59
N GLY A 482 19.10 -6.91 -8.78
CA GLY A 482 17.83 -7.58 -9.14
C GLY A 482 17.82 -8.11 -10.57
N GLY A 483 16.80 -8.90 -10.92
CA GLY A 483 16.62 -9.39 -12.29
C GLY A 483 16.31 -8.30 -13.33
N ASP A 484 16.46 -8.62 -14.61
CA ASP A 484 16.28 -7.67 -15.72
C ASP A 484 14.83 -7.51 -16.19
N TRP A 485 13.90 -8.22 -15.54
CA TRP A 485 12.46 -8.14 -15.76
C TRP A 485 11.74 -7.78 -14.47
N LEU A 486 10.55 -7.19 -14.60
CA LEU A 486 9.64 -6.90 -13.51
C LEU A 486 8.34 -7.70 -13.72
N LEU A 487 7.76 -8.18 -12.63
CA LEU A 487 6.49 -8.90 -12.60
C LEU A 487 5.43 -8.07 -11.87
N GLY A 488 4.42 -7.61 -12.59
CA GLY A 488 3.24 -6.93 -12.06
C GLY A 488 2.02 -7.85 -12.01
N GLY A 489 1.06 -7.57 -11.13
CA GLY A 489 -0.19 -8.33 -11.02
C GLY A 489 -0.84 -8.18 -9.65
N GLU A 490 -2.06 -8.71 -9.49
CA GLU A 490 -2.84 -8.61 -8.25
C GLU A 490 -2.42 -9.68 -7.24
N VAL A 491 -2.40 -9.34 -5.96
CA VAL A 491 -1.94 -10.23 -4.89
C VAL A 491 -3.11 -10.76 -4.06
N GLU A 492 -3.07 -12.05 -3.73
CA GLU A 492 -3.85 -12.69 -2.68
C GLU A 492 -2.89 -13.19 -1.59
N LEU A 493 -2.93 -12.64 -0.38
CA LEU A 493 -2.07 -13.07 0.74
C LEU A 493 -2.62 -14.34 1.41
N LEU A 494 -1.80 -15.38 1.50
CA LEU A 494 -2.16 -16.68 2.08
C LEU A 494 -1.97 -16.73 3.61
N GLY A 495 -2.39 -15.64 4.27
CA GLY A 495 -2.25 -15.45 5.71
C GLY A 495 -1.37 -14.25 6.06
N ARG A 496 -1.30 -13.97 7.36
CA ARG A 496 -0.52 -12.86 7.90
C ARG A 496 0.97 -13.13 7.73
N ILE A 497 1.69 -12.13 7.21
CA ILE A 497 3.16 -12.18 7.17
C ILE A 497 3.68 -12.00 8.60
N LYS A 498 4.49 -12.95 9.04
CA LYS A 498 5.15 -12.97 10.35
C LYS A 498 6.64 -13.12 10.16
N TYR A 499 7.39 -12.58 11.11
CA TYR A 499 8.84 -12.65 11.10
C TYR A 499 9.40 -13.51 12.24
N ASP A 500 8.58 -13.79 13.27
CA ASP A 500 8.95 -14.61 14.43
C ASP A 500 10.20 -14.10 15.16
N ASP A 501 10.40 -12.78 15.13
CA ASP A 501 11.54 -12.06 15.72
C ASP A 501 11.21 -11.43 17.08
N GLY A 502 10.05 -11.77 17.65
CA GLY A 502 9.55 -11.24 18.92
C GLY A 502 8.97 -9.82 18.84
N LEU A 503 8.77 -9.28 17.63
CA LEU A 503 8.22 -7.94 17.39
C LEU A 503 6.88 -7.92 16.66
N ASP A 504 6.33 -9.09 16.28
CA ASP A 504 5.10 -9.18 15.47
C ASP A 504 3.88 -8.53 16.13
N GLN A 505 3.83 -8.47 17.47
CA GLN A 505 2.79 -7.76 18.23
C GLN A 505 2.73 -6.25 17.94
N TYR A 506 3.81 -5.66 17.42
CA TYR A 506 3.86 -4.26 17.03
C TYR A 506 3.57 -4.03 15.54
N ARG A 507 3.44 -5.10 14.74
CA ARG A 507 3.18 -5.03 13.30
C ARG A 507 1.68 -5.06 13.00
N LEU A 508 0.97 -4.03 13.43
CA LEU A 508 -0.45 -3.87 13.12
C LEU A 508 -0.64 -3.53 11.64
N THR A 509 -1.62 -4.14 10.98
CA THR A 509 -2.03 -3.76 9.61
C THR A 509 -2.59 -2.34 9.59
N ALA A 510 -2.71 -1.71 8.41
CA ALA A 510 -3.32 -0.38 8.30
C ALA A 510 -4.76 -0.37 8.86
N LYS A 511 -5.50 -1.45 8.64
CA LYS A 511 -6.87 -1.64 9.16
C LYS A 511 -6.89 -1.77 10.69
N GLU A 512 -6.10 -2.68 11.25
CA GLU A 512 -6.01 -2.89 12.72
C GLU A 512 -5.59 -1.59 13.43
N LEU A 513 -4.72 -0.79 12.79
CA LEU A 513 -4.26 0.48 13.35
C LEU A 513 -5.38 1.53 13.40
N VAL A 514 -6.20 1.62 12.34
CA VAL A 514 -7.38 2.49 12.35
C VAL A 514 -8.39 2.06 13.41
N GLU A 515 -8.65 0.75 13.52
CA GLU A 515 -9.53 0.19 14.56
C GLU A 515 -9.03 0.56 15.97
N GLU A 516 -7.72 0.53 16.19
CA GLU A 516 -7.11 0.96 17.46
C GLU A 516 -7.30 2.46 17.73
N PHE A 517 -7.17 3.33 16.72
CA PHE A 517 -7.45 4.76 16.88
C PHE A 517 -8.93 5.04 17.20
N VAL A 518 -9.84 4.34 16.52
CA VAL A 518 -11.28 4.44 16.77
C VAL A 518 -11.60 3.96 18.19
N ARG A 519 -11.04 2.84 18.62
CA ARG A 519 -11.22 2.28 19.97
C ARG A 519 -10.76 3.25 21.06
N ARG A 520 -9.71 4.01 20.81
CA ARG A 520 -9.21 5.05 21.74
C ARG A 520 -9.95 6.38 21.64
N GLY A 521 -10.98 6.49 20.80
CA GLY A 521 -11.77 7.71 20.63
C GLY A 521 -10.96 8.87 20.05
N ALA A 522 -10.01 8.58 19.15
CA ALA A 522 -9.24 9.61 18.48
C ALA A 522 -10.15 10.50 17.62
N ASP A 523 -10.07 11.81 17.78
CA ASP A 523 -10.68 12.81 16.88
C ASP A 523 -9.64 13.46 15.93
N ALA A 524 -8.36 13.18 16.17
CA ALA A 524 -7.26 13.45 15.25
C ALA A 524 -6.15 12.40 15.46
N VAL A 525 -5.48 12.01 14.38
CA VAL A 525 -4.27 11.17 14.45
C VAL A 525 -3.13 11.89 13.76
N PHE A 526 -1.99 12.00 14.44
CA PHE A 526 -0.77 12.56 13.88
C PHE A 526 0.36 11.54 13.92
N ALA A 527 1.00 11.33 12.77
CA ALA A 527 2.05 10.33 12.64
C ALA A 527 3.44 10.95 12.75
N PHE A 528 4.32 10.25 13.46
CA PHE A 528 5.76 10.53 13.51
C PHE A 528 6.52 9.32 12.97
N GLN A 529 7.02 9.45 11.73
CA GLN A 529 7.91 8.46 11.12
C GLN A 529 9.30 8.54 11.75
N THR A 530 9.87 7.39 12.11
CA THR A 530 11.25 7.34 12.60
C THR A 530 11.99 6.07 12.17
N ARG A 531 13.27 6.24 11.84
CA ARG A 531 14.25 5.14 11.69
C ARG A 531 15.34 5.18 12.77
N ASN A 532 15.24 6.09 13.73
CA ASN A 532 16.26 6.35 14.76
C ASN A 532 15.67 6.25 16.17
N PRO A 533 16.50 6.01 17.20
CA PRO A 533 16.09 6.13 18.60
C PRO A 533 15.47 7.51 18.91
N THR A 534 14.45 7.51 19.77
CA THR A 534 13.73 8.72 20.17
C THR A 534 14.52 9.46 21.25
N HIS A 535 14.98 10.67 20.95
CA HIS A 535 15.61 11.60 21.89
C HIS A 535 14.73 12.83 22.13
N ALA A 536 15.17 13.74 23.00
CA ALA A 536 14.41 14.92 23.44
C ALA A 536 13.93 15.81 22.29
N GLY A 537 14.72 15.90 21.22
CA GLY A 537 14.35 16.59 19.98
C GLY A 537 13.10 15.99 19.35
N HIS A 538 13.08 14.67 19.10
CA HIS A 538 11.90 13.98 18.58
C HIS A 538 10.70 14.10 19.53
N ALA A 539 10.92 13.91 20.84
CA ALA A 539 9.87 14.05 21.85
C ALA A 539 9.26 15.45 21.88
N TYR A 540 10.08 16.49 21.73
CA TYR A 540 9.62 17.87 21.62
C TYR A 540 8.70 18.07 20.41
N LEU A 541 9.13 17.62 19.22
CA LEU A 541 8.31 17.72 18.00
C LEU A 541 6.94 17.04 18.17
N MET A 542 6.93 15.83 18.75
CA MET A 542 5.71 15.07 19.01
C MET A 542 4.78 15.77 20.02
N LYS A 543 5.32 16.29 21.12
CA LYS A 543 4.55 17.03 22.14
C LYS A 543 3.98 18.33 21.59
N THR A 544 4.79 19.13 20.91
CA THR A 544 4.33 20.39 20.33
C THR A 544 3.34 20.17 19.19
N ALA A 545 3.46 19.06 18.44
CA ALA A 545 2.45 18.70 17.44
C ALA A 545 1.08 18.47 18.10
N ARG A 546 1.05 17.70 19.20
CA ARG A 546 -0.17 17.50 19.99
C ARG A 546 -0.76 18.82 20.48
N GLU A 547 0.05 19.69 21.08
CA GLU A 547 -0.38 20.98 21.61
C GLU A 547 -1.00 21.86 20.52
N LYS A 548 -0.40 21.89 19.32
CA LYS A 548 -0.94 22.60 18.15
C LYS A 548 -2.30 22.06 17.73
N LEU A 549 -2.53 20.76 17.81
CA LEU A 549 -3.83 20.15 17.48
C LEU A 549 -4.88 20.46 18.54
N ILE A 550 -4.52 20.42 19.83
CA ILE A 550 -5.42 20.84 20.91
C ILE A 550 -5.82 22.32 20.73
N ALA A 551 -4.86 23.19 20.40
CA ALA A 551 -5.11 24.61 20.12
C ALA A 551 -6.04 24.83 18.91
N LYS A 552 -6.06 23.90 17.94
CA LYS A 552 -7.00 23.90 16.80
C LYS A 552 -8.40 23.38 17.16
N GLY A 553 -8.60 22.90 18.38
CA GLY A 553 -9.92 22.48 18.89
C GLY A 553 -10.11 20.97 19.02
N PHE A 554 -9.15 20.15 18.58
CA PHE A 554 -9.19 18.70 18.79
C PHE A 554 -9.08 18.37 20.29
N LYS A 555 -9.91 17.44 20.75
CA LYS A 555 -10.06 17.03 22.16
C LYS A 555 -9.19 15.84 22.49
N ASN A 556 -9.03 14.89 21.57
CA ASN A 556 -8.25 13.69 21.78
C ASN A 556 -7.35 13.36 20.57
N PRO A 557 -6.36 14.21 20.23
CA PRO A 557 -5.35 13.82 19.26
C PRO A 557 -4.63 12.55 19.72
N ILE A 558 -4.26 11.64 18.84
CA ILE A 558 -3.43 10.47 19.17
C ILE A 558 -2.17 10.49 18.32
N LEU A 559 -1.03 10.33 18.99
CA LEU A 559 0.26 10.13 18.33
C LEU A 559 0.33 8.70 17.82
N TRP A 560 0.65 8.54 16.53
CA TRP A 560 1.24 7.30 16.06
C TRP A 560 2.76 7.44 15.99
N LEU A 561 3.44 6.82 16.94
CA LEU A 561 4.88 6.62 16.89
C LEU A 561 5.16 5.45 15.94
N SER A 562 5.69 5.76 14.76
CA SER A 562 5.76 4.84 13.64
C SER A 562 7.21 4.48 13.29
N PRO A 563 7.85 3.56 14.05
CA PRO A 563 9.18 3.08 13.68
C PRO A 563 9.12 2.29 12.36
N LEU A 564 10.06 2.56 11.46
CA LEU A 564 10.24 1.78 10.24
C LEU A 564 10.79 0.39 10.58
N GLY A 565 10.19 -0.65 10.01
CA GLY A 565 10.50 -2.06 10.28
C GLY A 565 11.06 -2.87 9.12
N GLY A 566 10.85 -2.44 7.87
CA GLY A 566 11.45 -3.10 6.71
C GLY A 566 12.96 -2.86 6.63
N TRP A 567 13.56 -3.28 5.51
CA TRP A 567 15.01 -3.14 5.28
C TRP A 567 15.55 -1.75 5.62
N THR A 568 16.70 -1.73 6.30
CA THR A 568 17.50 -0.55 6.60
C THR A 568 18.97 -0.84 6.29
N LYS A 569 19.76 0.21 6.04
CA LYS A 569 21.20 0.09 5.77
C LYS A 569 21.96 -0.33 7.03
N GLU A 570 23.12 -0.94 6.85
CA GLU A 570 23.86 -1.63 7.92
C GLU A 570 24.27 -0.75 9.11
N ASP A 571 24.52 0.54 8.90
CA ASP A 571 24.94 1.46 9.97
C ASP A 571 23.78 2.14 10.73
N ASP A 572 22.52 1.82 10.38
CA ASP A 572 21.35 2.25 11.14
C ASP A 572 21.17 1.37 12.39
N VAL A 573 20.58 1.94 13.45
CA VAL A 573 20.34 1.20 14.69
C VAL A 573 19.31 0.08 14.43
N PRO A 574 19.58 -1.17 14.85
CA PRO A 574 18.69 -2.30 14.66
C PRO A 574 17.25 -2.05 15.12
N LEU A 575 16.29 -2.67 14.43
CA LEU A 575 14.86 -2.54 14.71
C LEU A 575 14.52 -2.92 16.15
N ASP A 576 15.01 -4.06 16.65
CA ASP A 576 14.69 -4.49 18.01
C ASP A 576 15.23 -3.51 19.07
N VAL A 577 16.43 -2.97 18.86
CA VAL A 577 17.01 -1.92 19.71
C VAL A 577 16.14 -0.67 19.69
N ARG A 578 15.69 -0.22 18.51
CA ARG A 578 14.81 0.96 18.39
C ARG A 578 13.46 0.74 19.07
N VAL A 579 12.83 -0.42 18.87
CA VAL A 579 11.54 -0.74 19.49
C VAL A 579 11.67 -0.83 21.00
N LYS A 580 12.67 -1.54 21.53
CA LYS A 580 12.96 -1.58 22.98
C LYS A 580 13.18 -0.18 23.55
N GLN A 581 13.94 0.66 22.83
CA GLN A 581 14.18 2.05 23.22
C GLN A 581 12.91 2.90 23.21
N HIS A 582 12.03 2.73 22.23
CA HIS A 582 10.73 3.42 22.18
C HIS A 582 9.79 2.98 23.29
N VAL A 583 9.78 1.68 23.63
CA VAL A 583 9.03 1.17 24.79
C VAL A 583 9.53 1.81 26.08
N ALA A 584 10.85 1.94 26.26
CA ALA A 584 11.42 2.65 27.41
C ALA A 584 10.97 4.13 27.48
N VAL A 585 10.95 4.82 26.34
CA VAL A 585 10.47 6.21 26.23
C VAL A 585 9.02 6.37 26.67
N LEU A 586 8.16 5.40 26.36
CA LEU A 586 6.76 5.39 26.79
C LEU A 586 6.62 5.06 28.28
N ASN A 587 7.34 4.04 28.76
CA ASN A 587 7.27 3.59 30.15
C ASN A 587 7.75 4.65 31.14
N GLU A 588 8.77 5.44 30.76
CA GLU A 588 9.31 6.52 31.59
C GLU A 588 8.58 7.87 31.39
N GLY A 589 7.48 7.89 30.62
CA GLY A 589 6.63 9.08 30.48
C GLY A 589 7.25 10.23 29.68
N MET A 590 8.34 9.99 28.94
CA MET A 590 8.84 11.00 28.00
C MET A 590 7.83 11.23 26.87
N LEU A 591 7.08 10.20 26.47
CA LEU A 591 5.84 10.31 25.71
C LEU A 591 4.70 9.67 26.51
N ASP A 592 3.49 10.23 26.43
CA ASP A 592 2.34 9.71 27.16
C ASP A 592 1.79 8.43 26.49
N PRO A 593 1.79 7.27 27.16
CA PRO A 593 1.31 6.01 26.58
C PRO A 593 -0.20 5.97 26.34
N ASN A 594 -1.00 6.76 27.05
CA ASN A 594 -2.45 6.80 26.85
C ASN A 594 -2.81 7.43 25.51
N THR A 595 -2.04 8.44 25.11
CA THR A 595 -2.25 9.21 23.89
C THR A 595 -1.26 8.88 22.77
N THR A 596 -0.57 7.74 22.88
CA THR A 596 0.38 7.23 21.89
C THR A 596 0.07 5.78 21.53
N VAL A 597 0.05 5.48 20.23
CA VAL A 597 0.09 4.13 19.67
C VAL A 597 1.45 3.93 19.04
N MET A 598 2.17 2.88 19.44
CA MET A 598 3.43 2.49 18.83
C MET A 598 3.19 1.26 17.95
N ALA A 599 3.42 1.42 16.64
CA ALA A 599 3.24 0.36 15.67
C ALA A 599 4.29 0.47 14.55
N ILE A 600 4.91 -0.67 14.24
CA ILE A 600 5.95 -0.82 13.23
C ILE A 600 5.32 -0.66 11.84
N TRP A 601 5.93 0.18 11.00
CA TRP A 601 5.58 0.31 9.60
C TRP A 601 6.45 -0.63 8.75
N PRO A 602 5.87 -1.55 7.95
CA PRO A 602 6.62 -2.69 7.39
C PRO A 602 7.48 -2.35 6.15
N ALA A 603 7.31 -1.19 5.53
CA ALA A 603 7.99 -0.88 4.28
C ALA A 603 9.52 -0.78 4.42
N PRO A 604 10.28 -1.18 3.38
CA PRO A 604 11.71 -0.89 3.28
C PRO A 604 12.01 0.61 3.30
N MET A 605 13.12 0.99 3.94
CA MET A 605 13.70 2.33 3.84
C MET A 605 14.53 2.40 2.56
N ILE A 606 14.12 3.21 1.58
CA ILE A 606 14.88 3.27 0.32
C ILE A 606 15.93 4.38 0.30
N TYR A 607 15.83 5.38 1.18
CA TYR A 607 16.70 6.57 1.27
C TYR A 607 16.61 7.53 0.07
N ALA A 608 15.41 7.70 -0.50
CA ALA A 608 15.18 8.58 -1.67
C ALA A 608 14.63 9.97 -1.29
N GLY A 609 14.89 10.43 -0.06
CA GLY A 609 14.68 11.82 0.35
C GLY A 609 13.28 12.38 0.04
N PRO A 610 13.18 13.49 -0.73
CA PRO A 610 11.90 14.11 -1.08
C PRO A 610 10.91 13.20 -1.82
N THR A 611 11.39 12.25 -2.62
CA THR A 611 10.51 11.28 -3.31
C THR A 611 9.92 10.30 -2.30
N GLU A 612 10.73 9.80 -1.37
CA GLU A 612 10.30 8.79 -0.40
C GLU A 612 9.40 9.33 0.69
N VAL A 613 9.64 10.56 1.16
CA VAL A 613 8.83 11.13 2.25
C VAL A 613 7.36 11.29 1.85
N ILE A 614 7.06 11.47 0.55
CA ILE A 614 5.69 11.44 0.01
C ILE A 614 5.03 10.10 0.34
N PHE A 615 5.72 8.99 0.09
CA PHE A 615 5.22 7.65 0.38
C PHE A 615 5.13 7.37 1.89
N HIS A 616 6.05 7.93 2.69
CA HIS A 616 5.96 7.89 4.15
C HIS A 616 4.67 8.56 4.65
N ALA A 617 4.32 9.72 4.12
CA ALA A 617 3.11 10.46 4.48
C ALA A 617 1.84 9.74 3.99
N LYS A 618 1.82 9.34 2.71
CA LYS A 618 0.72 8.60 2.08
C LYS A 618 0.37 7.32 2.86
N SER A 619 1.37 6.49 3.18
CA SER A 619 1.16 5.25 3.92
C SER A 619 0.52 5.50 5.29
N ARG A 620 0.81 6.65 5.91
CA ARG A 620 0.25 7.03 7.20
C ARG A 620 -1.19 7.52 7.07
N ARG A 621 -1.48 8.27 6.02
CA ARG A 621 -2.86 8.63 5.66
C ARG A 621 -3.72 7.40 5.45
N ASN A 622 -3.21 6.39 4.75
CA ASN A 622 -3.91 5.13 4.50
C ASN A 622 -4.28 4.36 5.78
N ALA A 623 -3.55 4.59 6.86
CA ALA A 623 -3.85 4.05 8.18
C ALA A 623 -4.49 5.10 9.12
N GLY A 624 -5.18 6.11 8.58
CA GLY A 624 -6.03 7.02 9.36
C GLY A 624 -5.33 8.24 9.95
N ALA A 625 -4.07 8.52 9.61
CA ALA A 625 -3.40 9.75 10.06
C ALA A 625 -3.84 10.96 9.23
N GLY A 626 -4.54 11.92 9.85
CA GLY A 626 -4.88 13.20 9.24
C GLY A 626 -3.72 14.21 9.26
N PHE A 627 -2.70 13.97 10.08
CA PHE A 627 -1.56 14.88 10.26
C PHE A 627 -0.24 14.13 10.15
N PHE A 628 0.77 14.77 9.54
CA PHE A 628 2.12 14.21 9.40
C PHE A 628 3.17 15.16 9.99
N VAL A 629 3.95 14.66 10.96
CA VAL A 629 5.07 15.43 11.50
C VAL A 629 6.29 15.21 10.61
N VAL A 630 6.84 16.30 10.07
CA VAL A 630 8.01 16.26 9.19
C VAL A 630 9.08 17.26 9.65
N GLY A 631 10.33 16.78 9.70
CA GLY A 631 11.51 17.55 10.07
C GLY A 631 12.36 17.97 8.87
N ARG A 632 13.65 18.20 9.16
CA ARG A 632 14.70 18.48 8.17
C ARG A 632 15.20 17.16 7.56
N ASP A 633 15.54 17.21 6.27
CA ASP A 633 16.12 16.11 5.48
C ASP A 633 15.40 14.76 5.69
N PRO A 634 14.06 14.72 5.54
CA PRO A 634 13.33 13.49 5.75
C PRO A 634 13.72 12.47 4.70
N ALA A 635 13.98 11.24 5.14
CA ALA A 635 14.41 10.13 4.30
C ALA A 635 15.75 10.32 3.56
N GLY A 636 16.53 11.36 3.88
CA GLY A 636 17.84 11.58 3.28
C GLY A 636 18.96 10.72 3.88
N MET A 637 20.10 10.76 3.19
CA MET A 637 21.39 10.23 3.61
C MET A 637 22.52 11.02 2.96
N LYS A 638 23.76 10.80 3.40
CA LYS A 638 24.97 11.35 2.76
C LYS A 638 25.24 10.67 1.43
N GLY A 639 25.80 11.42 0.48
CA GLY A 639 26.23 10.86 -0.80
C GLY A 639 27.53 10.07 -0.69
N SER A 640 27.75 9.16 -1.63
CA SER A 640 29.07 8.55 -1.83
C SER A 640 30.10 9.58 -2.31
N VAL A 641 31.37 9.17 -2.34
CA VAL A 641 32.45 9.99 -2.88
C VAL A 641 32.25 10.26 -4.38
N GLU A 642 31.58 9.35 -5.09
CA GLU A 642 31.26 9.51 -6.51
C GLU A 642 30.06 10.45 -6.75
N ALA A 643 29.11 10.52 -5.81
CA ALA A 643 27.87 11.28 -5.97
C ALA A 643 27.88 12.68 -5.32
N ALA A 644 28.75 12.90 -4.34
CA ALA A 644 28.84 14.15 -3.60
C ALA A 644 30.13 14.95 -3.92
N THR A 645 30.02 16.28 -3.97
CA THR A 645 31.19 17.15 -4.21
C THR A 645 32.15 17.09 -3.03
N PHE A 646 31.61 17.06 -1.82
CA PHE A 646 32.37 16.88 -0.59
C PHE A 646 31.85 15.67 0.20
N LYS A 647 32.76 14.98 0.90
CA LYS A 647 32.46 13.77 1.69
C LYS A 647 31.34 13.93 2.72
N GLU A 648 31.08 15.17 3.15
CA GLU A 648 30.10 15.48 4.19
C GLU A 648 28.76 15.97 3.63
N ASP A 649 28.59 16.05 2.30
CA ASP A 649 27.38 16.56 1.69
C ASP A 649 26.22 15.55 1.80
N ASP A 650 25.04 16.08 2.09
CA ASP A 650 23.77 15.35 2.03
C ASP A 650 23.37 15.15 0.55
N LEU A 651 22.77 14.00 0.20
CA LEU A 651 22.27 13.76 -1.17
C LEU A 651 21.15 14.72 -1.58
N TYR A 652 20.40 15.22 -0.60
CA TYR A 652 19.23 16.06 -0.82
C TYR A 652 19.37 17.35 -0.05
N HIS A 653 18.83 18.43 -0.62
CA HIS A 653 18.73 19.67 0.12
C HIS A 653 17.77 19.47 1.31
N PRO A 654 18.16 19.90 2.53
CA PRO A 654 17.47 19.57 3.77
C PRO A 654 16.01 20.03 3.88
N ASP A 655 15.62 21.06 3.13
CA ASP A 655 14.25 21.57 3.12
C ASP A 655 13.36 21.01 2.00
N HIS A 656 13.93 20.31 1.00
CA HIS A 656 13.17 19.86 -0.17
C HIS A 656 12.03 18.91 0.20
N GLY A 657 12.24 17.97 1.13
CA GLY A 657 11.19 17.05 1.54
C GLY A 657 9.95 17.75 2.09
N ARG A 658 10.13 18.88 2.80
CA ARG A 658 9.01 19.68 3.31
C ARG A 658 8.27 20.40 2.20
N TYR A 659 8.98 21.04 1.28
CA TYR A 659 8.37 21.78 0.17
C TYR A 659 7.64 20.86 -0.79
N VAL A 660 8.23 19.71 -1.11
CA VAL A 660 7.63 18.72 -2.00
C VAL A 660 6.37 18.13 -1.38
N LEU A 661 6.37 17.80 -0.08
CA LEU A 661 5.15 17.31 0.59
C LEU A 661 4.01 18.33 0.55
N GLN A 662 4.29 19.63 0.72
CA GLN A 662 3.28 20.68 0.71
C GLN A 662 2.58 20.84 -0.64
N THR A 663 3.26 20.50 -1.73
CA THR A 663 2.78 20.67 -3.11
C THR A 663 2.44 19.35 -3.78
N SER A 664 2.65 18.22 -3.11
CA SER A 664 2.46 16.89 -3.70
C SER A 664 0.98 16.59 -3.98
N PRO A 665 0.63 16.21 -5.23
CA PRO A 665 -0.73 15.82 -5.55
C PRO A 665 -1.12 14.52 -4.85
N GLY A 666 -2.39 14.40 -4.49
CA GLY A 666 -2.98 13.13 -4.05
C GLY A 666 -2.74 12.74 -2.58
N LEU A 667 -2.16 13.60 -1.74
CA LEU A 667 -2.14 13.44 -0.27
C LEU A 667 -3.45 13.90 0.41
N GLY A 668 -4.42 14.36 -0.38
CA GLY A 668 -5.77 14.70 0.09
C GLY A 668 -5.77 15.81 1.14
N GLY A 669 -6.57 15.66 2.18
CA GLY A 669 -6.68 16.62 3.29
C GLY A 669 -5.62 16.47 4.39
N MET A 670 -4.55 15.70 4.17
CA MET A 670 -3.51 15.50 5.19
C MET A 670 -2.76 16.80 5.47
N GLU A 671 -2.70 17.22 6.73
CA GLU A 671 -2.01 18.45 7.12
C GLU A 671 -0.59 18.16 7.66
N LEU A 672 0.39 18.94 7.19
CA LEU A 672 1.77 18.81 7.62
C LEU A 672 2.05 19.66 8.86
N VAL A 673 2.55 19.02 9.91
CA VAL A 673 3.04 19.70 11.11
C VAL A 673 4.56 19.84 10.99
N ALA A 674 4.97 20.87 10.26
CA ALA A 674 6.38 21.19 10.05
C ALA A 674 6.98 21.96 11.24
N PHE A 675 8.27 21.72 11.49
CA PHE A 675 9.03 22.38 12.54
C PHE A 675 10.33 22.96 12.02
N GLN A 676 10.72 24.09 12.62
CA GLN A 676 12.07 24.63 12.48
C GLN A 676 13.05 23.83 13.34
N GLN A 677 14.35 23.98 13.06
CA GLN A 677 15.39 23.32 13.82
C GLN A 677 15.38 23.78 15.29
N VAL A 678 15.39 22.81 16.21
CA VAL A 678 15.51 23.03 17.66
C VAL A 678 16.87 22.54 18.16
N LYS A 679 17.40 23.19 19.20
CA LYS A 679 18.63 22.81 19.91
C LYS A 679 18.34 22.64 21.40
N TYR A 680 19.24 21.96 22.10
CA TYR A 680 19.11 21.76 23.54
C TYR A 680 19.65 22.98 24.30
N ASP A 681 18.85 23.58 25.17
CA ASP A 681 19.21 24.71 26.03
C ASP A 681 19.84 24.20 27.33
N LYS A 682 21.10 24.56 27.57
CA LYS A 682 21.89 24.09 28.73
C LYS A 682 21.35 24.57 30.08
N ARG A 683 20.55 25.64 30.11
CA ARG A 683 20.15 26.30 31.36
C ARG A 683 18.91 25.68 31.99
N ASP A 684 17.96 25.28 31.16
CA ASP A 684 16.70 24.67 31.62
C ASP A 684 16.52 23.22 31.18
N HIS A 685 17.51 22.67 30.47
CA HIS A 685 17.56 21.26 30.08
C HIS A 685 16.43 20.84 29.11
N THR A 686 15.98 21.76 28.24
CA THR A 686 14.90 21.51 27.29
C THR A 686 15.29 21.81 25.84
N MET A 687 14.51 21.28 24.88
CA MET A 687 14.67 21.60 23.46
C MET A 687 13.92 22.88 23.12
N LYS A 688 14.59 23.82 22.45
CA LYS A 688 14.03 25.13 22.07
C LYS A 688 14.57 25.62 20.72
N THR A 689 13.86 26.56 20.12
CA THR A 689 14.43 27.34 19.01
C THR A 689 15.66 28.11 19.52
N PRO A 690 16.80 28.05 18.82
CA PRO A 690 18.01 28.75 19.26
C PRO A 690 17.79 30.26 19.36
N ASP A 691 18.22 30.86 20.46
CA ASP A 691 18.19 32.32 20.67
C ASP A 691 19.53 32.93 20.20
N PRO A 692 19.52 33.76 19.13
CA PRO A 692 20.74 34.35 18.57
C PRO A 692 21.51 35.23 19.57
N LYS A 693 20.87 35.71 20.65
CA LYS A 693 21.50 36.57 21.66
C LYS A 693 22.38 35.80 22.65
N ARG A 694 22.25 34.48 22.70
CA ARG A 694 22.94 33.60 23.65
C ARG A 694 23.31 32.27 22.98
N PRO A 695 24.07 32.32 21.86
CA PRO A 695 24.35 31.13 21.05
C PRO A 695 25.08 30.04 21.84
N ASP A 696 25.90 30.42 22.81
CA ASP A 696 26.67 29.52 23.66
C ASP A 696 25.82 28.70 24.63
N ASP A 697 24.56 29.07 24.88
CA ASP A 697 23.64 28.31 25.74
C ASP A 697 23.04 27.09 25.02
N PHE A 698 23.21 26.98 23.71
CA PHE A 698 22.57 25.94 22.90
C PHE A 698 23.56 24.94 22.33
N ILE A 699 23.30 23.66 22.56
CA ILE A 699 24.11 22.55 22.00
C ILE A 699 23.29 21.71 21.02
N SER A 700 24.00 21.14 20.04
CA SER A 700 23.47 20.19 19.08
C SER A 700 24.19 18.85 19.22
N ILE A 701 23.42 17.79 19.43
CA ILE A 701 23.89 16.41 19.46
C ILE A 701 23.41 15.76 18.16
N SER A 702 24.31 15.70 17.17
CA SER A 702 24.05 14.99 15.94
C SER A 702 24.00 13.48 16.18
N GLY A 703 23.45 12.74 15.21
CA GLY A 703 23.50 11.27 15.23
C GLY A 703 24.91 10.76 15.47
N SER A 704 25.91 11.22 14.71
CA SER A 704 27.32 10.82 14.87
C SER A 704 27.88 11.07 16.27
N LYS A 705 27.57 12.22 16.89
CA LYS A 705 27.98 12.51 18.27
C LYS A 705 27.31 11.56 19.27
N MET A 706 26.01 11.28 19.08
CA MET A 706 25.28 10.33 19.90
C MET A 706 25.88 8.92 19.80
N ARG A 707 26.21 8.44 18.59
CA ARG A 707 26.87 7.13 18.38
C ARG A 707 28.20 7.06 19.13
N LEU A 708 29.02 8.12 19.02
CA LEU A 708 30.32 8.20 19.70
C LEU A 708 30.18 8.16 21.23
N LEU A 709 29.26 8.96 21.78
CA LEU A 709 28.98 8.97 23.21
C LEU A 709 28.49 7.61 23.71
N ALA A 710 27.61 6.95 22.95
CA ALA A 710 27.10 5.63 23.31
C ALA A 710 28.19 4.55 23.30
N ARG A 711 29.07 4.54 22.28
CA ARG A 711 30.24 3.64 22.22
C ARG A 711 31.16 3.82 23.43
N ASN A 712 31.38 5.06 23.83
CA ASN A 712 32.22 5.41 24.98
C ASN A 712 31.52 5.20 26.34
N GLY A 713 30.29 4.69 26.36
CA GLY A 713 29.53 4.47 27.60
C GLY A 713 29.24 5.77 28.36
N ALA A 714 29.00 6.87 27.65
CA ALA A 714 28.80 8.19 28.24
C ALA A 714 27.70 8.18 29.33
N VAL A 715 27.97 8.85 30.44
CA VAL A 715 27.06 8.98 31.58
C VAL A 715 26.37 10.35 31.58
N ALA A 716 25.48 10.62 32.55
CA ALA A 716 24.84 11.93 32.65
C ALA A 716 25.87 13.06 32.86
N CYS A 717 25.69 14.19 32.17
CA CYS A 717 26.61 15.32 32.32
C CYS A 717 26.61 15.91 33.73
N PRO A 718 27.79 16.32 34.25
CA PRO A 718 27.87 17.09 35.48
C PRO A 718 27.27 18.50 35.29
N LEU A 719 26.90 19.14 36.39
CA LEU A 719 26.43 20.53 36.40
C LEU A 719 27.54 21.44 36.96
N PRO A 720 27.84 22.60 36.33
CA PRO A 720 27.24 23.13 35.11
C PRO A 720 27.66 22.34 33.85
N MET A 721 26.77 22.29 32.86
CA MET A 721 26.95 21.44 31.68
C MET A 721 28.13 21.89 30.80
N PRO A 722 29.03 20.97 30.38
CA PRO A 722 30.11 21.31 29.46
C PRO A 722 29.59 21.66 28.07
N SER A 723 30.24 22.63 27.41
CA SER A 723 29.91 22.98 26.01
C SER A 723 30.33 21.88 25.02
N ASP A 724 31.41 21.15 25.32
CA ASP A 724 31.85 19.99 24.55
C ASP A 724 31.51 18.69 25.29
N VAL A 725 30.31 18.19 25.04
CA VAL A 725 29.79 16.94 25.63
C VAL A 725 30.57 15.70 25.18
N VAL A 726 31.23 15.76 24.01
CA VAL A 726 32.05 14.64 23.50
C VAL A 726 33.35 14.57 24.29
N ALA A 727 34.04 15.70 24.49
CA ALA A 727 35.24 15.75 25.30
C ALA A 727 34.98 15.34 26.76
N ALA A 728 33.81 15.70 27.31
CA ALA A 728 33.39 15.31 28.66
C ALA A 728 32.83 13.88 28.75
N ASN A 729 32.68 13.18 27.63
CA ASN A 729 32.04 11.87 27.52
C ASN A 729 30.72 11.75 28.31
N CYS A 730 29.80 12.70 28.09
CA CYS A 730 28.56 12.76 28.84
C CYS A 730 27.34 13.09 27.96
N VAL A 731 26.16 12.72 28.44
CA VAL A 731 24.87 13.01 27.81
C VAL A 731 24.08 14.03 28.63
N PRO A 732 23.52 15.08 28.01
CA PRO A 732 22.74 16.08 28.73
C PRO A 732 21.54 15.47 29.46
N PRO A 733 21.24 15.94 30.68
CA PRO A 733 20.03 15.55 31.41
C PRO A 733 18.77 15.71 30.55
N GLY A 734 17.92 14.69 30.52
CA GLY A 734 16.67 14.73 29.74
C GLY A 734 16.84 14.61 28.23
N PHE A 735 18.06 14.46 27.68
CA PHE A 735 18.26 14.22 26.24
C PHE A 735 17.65 12.89 25.79
N MET A 736 17.74 11.85 26.61
CA MET A 736 17.07 10.56 26.42
C MET A 736 16.70 10.01 27.79
N VAL A 737 15.64 9.19 27.86
CA VAL A 737 15.29 8.50 29.10
C VAL A 737 16.42 7.54 29.52
N PRO A 738 16.77 7.42 30.81
CA PRO A 738 17.86 6.57 31.29
C PRO A 738 17.86 5.13 30.75
N THR A 739 16.74 4.42 30.78
CA THR A 739 16.69 3.03 30.29
C THR A 739 16.88 2.98 28.77
N GLY A 740 16.30 3.96 28.07
CA GLY A 740 16.47 4.12 26.63
C GLY A 740 17.92 4.39 26.24
N TRP A 741 18.64 5.20 27.01
CA TRP A 741 20.07 5.45 26.80
C TRP A 741 20.90 4.21 27.05
N ALA A 742 20.62 3.46 28.13
CA ALA A 742 21.31 2.21 28.44
C ALA A 742 21.17 1.16 27.32
N ILE A 743 19.99 1.03 26.71
CA ILE A 743 19.76 0.15 25.56
C ILE A 743 20.63 0.56 24.36
N VAL A 744 20.72 1.86 24.08
CA VAL A 744 21.53 2.39 22.98
C VAL A 744 23.03 2.18 23.24
N VAL A 745 23.49 2.39 24.48
CA VAL A 745 24.87 2.09 24.91
C VAL A 745 25.19 0.61 24.75
N ASP A 746 24.32 -0.28 25.21
CA ASP A 746 24.51 -1.74 25.10
C ASP A 746 24.62 -2.19 23.64
N TYR A 747 23.83 -1.61 22.73
CA TYR A 747 23.99 -1.83 21.30
C TYR A 747 25.36 -1.36 20.80
N TYR A 748 25.73 -0.11 21.06
CA TYR A 748 26.97 0.43 20.50
C TYR A 748 28.25 -0.18 21.07
N GLN A 749 28.22 -0.70 22.30
CA GLN A 749 29.32 -1.44 22.92
C GLN A 749 29.41 -2.90 22.44
N ASN A 750 28.30 -3.45 21.93
CA ASN A 750 28.21 -4.84 21.47
C ASN A 750 27.70 -4.90 20.01
N ALA A 751 28.08 -3.95 19.17
CA ALA A 751 27.50 -3.79 17.83
C ALA A 751 27.73 -5.03 16.94
N ASP A 752 28.87 -5.71 17.12
CA ASP A 752 29.26 -6.91 16.35
C ASP A 752 28.57 -8.20 16.83
N SER A 753 27.77 -8.13 17.90
CA SER A 753 27.01 -9.27 18.38
C SER A 753 25.92 -9.68 17.37
N LYS A 754 25.79 -10.99 17.12
CA LYS A 754 24.76 -11.55 16.23
C LYS A 754 23.34 -11.51 16.82
N ARG A 755 23.15 -11.01 18.05
CA ARG A 755 21.86 -11.00 18.76
C ARG A 755 20.85 -9.95 18.27
N TRP A 756 21.27 -9.02 17.40
CA TRP A 756 20.47 -7.88 16.99
C TRP A 756 19.61 -8.20 15.78
N VAL A 757 18.37 -7.69 15.78
CA VAL A 757 17.47 -7.80 14.62
C VAL A 757 17.52 -6.47 13.89
N SER A 758 18.36 -6.39 12.85
CA SER A 758 18.57 -5.15 12.10
C SER A 758 17.25 -4.61 11.51
N TRP A 759 16.45 -5.50 10.93
CA TRP A 759 15.14 -5.23 10.35
C TRP A 759 14.33 -6.52 10.20
N SER A 760 13.06 -6.40 9.78
CA SER A 760 12.11 -7.52 9.72
C SER A 760 12.50 -8.56 8.66
N ARG A 761 13.15 -9.66 9.11
CA ARG A 761 13.48 -10.84 8.32
C ARG A 761 12.90 -12.09 8.99
N PRO A 762 12.30 -13.04 8.24
CA PRO A 762 11.77 -14.25 8.84
C PRO A 762 12.84 -15.06 9.55
N ILE A 763 12.58 -15.47 10.78
CA ILE A 763 13.36 -16.46 11.52
C ILE A 763 12.66 -17.80 11.37
N VAL A 764 13.18 -18.65 10.48
CA VAL A 764 12.53 -19.91 10.09
C VAL A 764 13.24 -21.09 10.72
N LYS A 765 12.46 -22.08 11.19
CA LYS A 765 13.00 -23.37 11.58
C LYS A 765 13.16 -24.26 10.35
N PRO A 766 14.28 -24.97 10.19
CA PRO A 766 14.47 -25.84 9.04
C PRO A 766 13.48 -27.01 9.11
N ASP A 767 12.89 -27.35 7.97
CA ASP A 767 12.20 -28.64 7.83
C ASP A 767 13.26 -29.74 7.71
N SER A 768 13.42 -30.52 8.77
CA SER A 768 14.49 -31.51 8.93
C SER A 768 13.91 -32.89 9.17
N ALA A 769 14.58 -33.92 8.67
CA ALA A 769 14.13 -35.29 8.83
C ALA A 769 14.10 -35.70 10.31
N VAL A 770 13.18 -36.59 10.69
CA VAL A 770 12.98 -37.05 12.09
C VAL A 770 14.26 -37.63 12.71
N SER A 771 15.10 -38.27 11.88
CA SER A 771 16.36 -38.89 12.29
C SER A 771 17.54 -37.91 12.22
N THR A 772 17.38 -36.68 12.71
CA THR A 772 18.42 -35.64 12.69
C THR A 772 18.54 -34.90 14.01
N GLU A 773 19.70 -34.30 14.25
CA GLU A 773 19.98 -33.41 15.38
C GLU A 773 20.52 -32.09 14.82
N VAL A 774 19.91 -30.97 15.22
CA VAL A 774 20.27 -29.63 14.76
C VAL A 774 21.03 -28.89 15.86
N GLU A 775 22.16 -28.31 15.49
CA GLU A 775 22.94 -27.38 16.30
C GLU A 775 22.98 -26.01 15.60
N GLY A 776 23.06 -24.92 16.39
CA GLY A 776 23.04 -23.56 15.87
C GLY A 776 21.66 -23.10 15.35
N GLN A 777 21.64 -21.97 14.64
CA GLN A 777 20.43 -21.37 14.09
C GLN A 777 20.39 -21.52 12.55
N TYR A 778 19.29 -21.98 11.98
CA TYR A 778 19.17 -22.06 10.51
C TYR A 778 19.25 -20.67 9.86
N GLY A 779 19.92 -20.59 8.71
CA GLY A 779 20.22 -19.33 8.03
C GLY A 779 21.43 -18.57 8.59
N THR A 780 22.25 -19.20 9.44
CA THR A 780 23.51 -18.64 9.96
C THR A 780 24.66 -19.64 9.79
N GLY A 781 25.91 -19.15 9.78
CA GLY A 781 27.10 -20.01 9.55
C GLY A 781 27.41 -21.02 10.67
N ASP A 782 26.77 -20.88 11.83
CA ASP A 782 26.83 -21.84 12.93
C ASP A 782 25.80 -22.97 12.83
N PHE A 783 24.86 -22.91 11.87
CA PHE A 783 23.94 -24.01 11.58
C PHE A 783 24.69 -25.30 11.23
N ALA A 784 24.36 -26.39 11.91
CA ALA A 784 24.82 -27.73 11.54
C ALA A 784 23.71 -28.76 11.79
N LEU A 785 23.46 -29.59 10.79
CA LEU A 785 22.53 -30.72 10.90
C LEU A 785 23.31 -32.04 10.83
N TYR A 786 23.12 -32.86 11.86
CA TYR A 786 23.70 -34.20 11.97
C TYR A 786 22.63 -35.24 11.71
N LEU A 787 22.94 -36.25 10.89
CA LEU A 787 22.09 -37.44 10.79
C LEU A 787 22.27 -38.29 12.04
N THR A 788 21.18 -38.91 12.50
CA THR A 788 21.20 -39.80 13.66
C THR A 788 20.59 -41.16 13.32
N GLN A 789 21.18 -42.22 13.88
CA GLN A 789 20.62 -43.56 13.83
C GLN A 789 20.72 -44.19 15.21
N GLN A 790 19.59 -44.63 15.77
CA GLN A 790 19.50 -45.16 17.13
C GLN A 790 20.12 -44.22 18.19
N GLY A 791 19.94 -42.91 18.04
CA GLY A 791 20.45 -41.89 18.97
C GLY A 791 21.95 -41.60 18.86
N LYS A 792 22.64 -42.10 17.82
CA LYS A 792 24.05 -41.78 17.54
C LYS A 792 24.18 -40.97 16.26
N LYS A 793 25.04 -39.95 16.27
CA LYS A 793 25.41 -39.19 15.07
C LYS A 793 26.14 -40.11 14.08
N ILE A 794 25.69 -40.11 12.82
CA ILE A 794 26.28 -40.87 11.72
C ILE A 794 26.66 -39.92 10.59
N SER A 795 27.67 -40.29 9.81
CA SER A 795 28.10 -39.55 8.63
C SER A 795 27.13 -39.79 7.46
N PRO A 796 26.52 -38.74 6.87
CA PRO A 796 25.74 -38.86 5.64
C PRO A 796 26.58 -39.36 4.46
N TRP A 797 27.90 -39.15 4.49
CA TRP A 797 28.79 -39.57 3.42
C TRP A 797 29.30 -41.01 3.58
N HIS A 798 29.53 -41.49 4.81
CA HIS A 798 30.28 -42.73 5.02
C HIS A 798 29.46 -43.89 5.58
N ASP A 799 28.54 -43.62 6.49
CA ASP A 799 27.96 -44.64 7.37
C ASP A 799 26.68 -45.27 6.77
N LEU A 800 26.18 -44.72 5.66
CA LEU A 800 25.02 -45.22 4.93
C LEU A 800 25.46 -46.06 3.71
N PRO A 801 24.82 -47.20 3.43
CA PRO A 801 25.18 -48.01 2.27
C PRO A 801 24.79 -47.30 0.98
N LEU A 802 25.68 -47.25 -0.02
CA LEU A 802 25.36 -46.73 -1.35
C LEU A 802 24.20 -47.47 -2.02
N LYS A 803 24.26 -48.81 -2.02
CA LYS A 803 23.30 -49.69 -2.72
C LYS A 803 22.52 -50.54 -1.72
N VAL A 804 21.20 -50.51 -1.81
CA VAL A 804 20.30 -51.24 -0.90
C VAL A 804 19.59 -52.41 -1.57
N ALA A 805 19.44 -52.38 -2.90
CA ALA A 805 18.96 -53.48 -3.72
C ALA A 805 19.50 -53.35 -5.16
N GLU A 806 19.14 -54.27 -6.05
CA GLU A 806 19.49 -54.17 -7.46
C GLU A 806 18.90 -52.89 -8.08
N ASN A 807 19.76 -52.03 -8.63
CA ASN A 807 19.41 -50.73 -9.21
C ASN A 807 18.68 -49.75 -8.26
N ILE A 808 18.76 -49.96 -6.95
CA ILE A 808 18.21 -49.05 -5.94
C ILE A 808 19.34 -48.56 -5.02
N TYR A 809 19.47 -47.24 -4.97
CA TYR A 809 20.53 -46.53 -4.27
C TYR A 809 19.96 -45.72 -3.10
N THR A 810 20.80 -45.45 -2.11
CA THR A 810 20.51 -44.48 -1.05
C THR A 810 20.91 -43.10 -1.54
N ALA A 811 20.08 -42.10 -1.31
CA ALA A 811 20.42 -40.69 -1.48
C ALA A 811 20.11 -39.91 -0.21
N ILE A 812 20.89 -38.86 0.05
CA ILE A 812 20.71 -37.95 1.18
C ILE A 812 20.35 -36.59 0.63
N ILE A 813 19.23 -36.02 1.08
CA ILE A 813 18.77 -34.69 0.67
C ILE A 813 19.49 -33.62 1.48
N GLU A 814 20.16 -32.70 0.81
CA GLU A 814 20.84 -31.56 1.43
C GLU A 814 20.03 -30.28 1.24
N ILE A 815 19.57 -30.03 0.01
CA ILE A 815 18.77 -28.84 -0.34
C ILE A 815 17.38 -29.30 -0.78
N PRO A 816 16.35 -29.06 0.05
CA PRO A 816 14.97 -29.32 -0.33
C PRO A 816 14.54 -28.55 -1.57
N MET A 817 13.68 -29.17 -2.37
CA MET A 817 13.02 -28.53 -3.51
C MET A 817 12.39 -27.20 -3.10
N TYR A 818 12.56 -26.20 -3.96
CA TYR A 818 12.08 -24.84 -3.79
C TYR A 818 12.74 -23.99 -2.69
N THR A 819 13.74 -24.51 -1.97
CA THR A 819 14.54 -23.75 -1.01
C THR A 819 15.85 -23.29 -1.65
N THR A 820 16.40 -22.17 -1.19
CA THR A 820 17.59 -21.57 -1.83
C THR A 820 18.84 -21.57 -0.97
N ALA A 821 18.78 -22.02 0.30
CA ALA A 821 19.97 -22.15 1.13
C ALA A 821 20.92 -23.16 0.48
N LYS A 822 22.16 -22.74 0.18
CA LYS A 822 23.17 -23.66 -0.34
C LYS A 822 23.71 -24.49 0.83
N LEU A 823 23.14 -25.68 0.99
CA LEU A 823 23.49 -26.64 2.04
C LEU A 823 24.33 -27.75 1.43
N GLU A 824 25.40 -28.12 2.13
CA GLU A 824 26.31 -29.18 1.70
C GLU A 824 26.91 -29.90 2.90
N VAL A 825 27.26 -31.16 2.71
CA VAL A 825 27.99 -31.97 3.66
C VAL A 825 29.42 -31.45 3.82
N GLN A 826 29.79 -31.16 5.06
CA GLN A 826 31.12 -30.64 5.38
C GLN A 826 32.13 -31.78 5.54
N LYS A 827 32.89 -32.05 4.47
CA LYS A 827 33.83 -33.18 4.35
C LYS A 827 34.90 -33.22 5.44
N GLN A 828 35.37 -32.07 5.91
CA GLN A 828 36.47 -31.95 6.88
C GLN A 828 35.99 -32.04 8.34
N LEU A 829 34.70 -31.81 8.60
CA LEU A 829 34.15 -31.78 9.95
C LEU A 829 33.78 -33.16 10.45
N ALA A 830 34.00 -33.40 11.75
CA ALA A 830 33.67 -34.67 12.39
C ALA A 830 32.18 -35.01 12.23
N GLY A 831 31.91 -36.19 11.67
CA GLY A 831 30.55 -36.67 11.40
C GLY A 831 29.92 -36.11 10.13
N ASN A 832 30.65 -35.32 9.34
CA ASN A 832 30.22 -34.74 8.06
C ASN A 832 28.81 -34.09 8.13
N PRO A 833 28.57 -33.12 9.03
CA PRO A 833 27.27 -32.47 9.14
C PRO A 833 26.92 -31.71 7.85
N ILE A 834 25.62 -31.60 7.58
CA ILE A 834 25.10 -30.70 6.54
C ILE A 834 25.11 -29.29 7.11
N LYS A 835 25.82 -28.37 6.46
CA LYS A 835 25.90 -26.95 6.84
C LYS A 835 25.62 -26.06 5.64
N GLN A 836 25.23 -24.81 5.91
CA GLN A 836 25.09 -23.81 4.85
C GLN A 836 26.47 -23.25 4.51
N ASP A 837 26.79 -23.16 3.22
CA ASP A 837 28.01 -22.48 2.78
C ASP A 837 28.05 -21.03 3.28
N VAL A 838 29.26 -20.54 3.47
CA VAL A 838 29.55 -19.12 3.70
C VAL A 838 30.42 -18.56 2.58
N HIS A 839 30.16 -17.32 2.20
CA HIS A 839 31.07 -16.51 1.40
C HIS A 839 32.35 -16.17 2.19
N ASP A 840 33.39 -15.70 1.52
CA ASP A 840 34.66 -15.30 2.14
C ASP A 840 34.50 -14.21 3.20
N ASP A 841 33.43 -13.41 3.13
CA ASP A 841 33.06 -12.39 4.10
C ASP A 841 32.28 -12.92 5.32
N GLY A 842 32.04 -14.24 5.37
CA GLY A 842 31.32 -14.93 6.44
C GLY A 842 29.79 -14.88 6.33
N THR A 843 29.23 -14.28 5.28
CA THR A 843 27.78 -14.29 5.02
C THR A 843 27.33 -15.62 4.42
N VAL A 844 26.16 -16.12 4.83
CA VAL A 844 25.62 -17.38 4.33
C VAL A 844 25.16 -17.29 2.87
N ARG A 845 25.34 -18.36 2.09
CA ARG A 845 25.04 -18.39 0.65
C ARG A 845 23.61 -18.85 0.35
N PHE A 846 22.98 -18.17 -0.59
CA PHE A 846 21.68 -18.56 -1.15
C PHE A 846 21.72 -18.51 -2.68
N TYR A 847 21.02 -19.42 -3.36
CA TYR A 847 20.76 -19.29 -4.79
C TYR A 847 19.93 -18.04 -5.08
N LYS A 848 20.43 -17.19 -5.99
CA LYS A 848 19.78 -15.92 -6.39
C LYS A 848 19.03 -16.00 -7.72
N TYR A 849 19.29 -17.04 -8.52
CA TYR A 849 18.71 -17.18 -9.86
C TYR A 849 17.22 -17.55 -9.85
N GLY A 850 16.75 -18.16 -8.76
CA GLY A 850 15.38 -18.66 -8.56
C GLY A 850 15.37 -19.71 -7.44
N SER A 851 14.29 -20.46 -7.32
CA SER A 851 14.26 -21.64 -6.45
C SER A 851 14.50 -22.92 -7.27
N PRO A 852 15.39 -23.83 -6.86
CA PRO A 852 15.61 -25.11 -7.53
C PRO A 852 14.30 -25.91 -7.64
N PRO A 853 13.89 -26.37 -8.83
CA PRO A 853 12.65 -27.14 -9.03
C PRO A 853 12.82 -28.64 -8.71
N PHE A 854 13.87 -29.02 -7.96
CA PHE A 854 14.23 -30.39 -7.61
C PHE A 854 14.82 -30.44 -6.20
N ASN A 855 14.81 -31.61 -5.55
CA ASN A 855 15.65 -31.80 -4.37
C ASN A 855 17.08 -32.10 -4.82
N TYR A 856 18.05 -31.60 -4.06
CA TYR A 856 19.47 -31.79 -4.33
C TYR A 856 20.16 -32.42 -3.13
N GLY A 857 21.16 -33.25 -3.40
CA GLY A 857 22.01 -33.80 -2.37
C GLY A 857 23.07 -34.71 -2.93
N LEU A 858 23.40 -35.78 -2.21
CA LEU A 858 24.52 -36.68 -2.56
C LEU A 858 24.15 -38.16 -2.52
N LEU A 859 24.96 -38.97 -3.20
CA LEU A 859 25.00 -40.42 -3.04
C LEU A 859 26.11 -40.81 -2.04
N PRO A 860 25.80 -41.54 -0.95
CA PRO A 860 26.79 -41.86 0.08
C PRO A 860 27.83 -42.83 -0.48
N GLN A 861 29.00 -42.86 0.14
CA GLN A 861 30.10 -43.74 -0.22
C GLN A 861 30.59 -43.57 -1.66
N THR A 862 30.52 -42.36 -2.21
CA THR A 862 31.05 -42.00 -3.53
C THR A 862 32.04 -40.84 -3.40
N TRP A 863 32.96 -40.69 -4.35
CA TRP A 863 33.91 -39.57 -4.37
C TRP A 863 34.38 -39.28 -5.80
N GLU A 864 34.23 -38.04 -6.26
CA GLU A 864 34.73 -37.56 -7.54
C GLU A 864 36.21 -37.14 -7.40
N ASP A 865 37.11 -38.11 -7.58
CA ASP A 865 38.57 -37.94 -7.47
C ASP A 865 39.14 -36.91 -8.47
N PRO A 866 39.80 -35.84 -8.01
CA PRO A 866 40.43 -34.84 -8.88
C PRO A 866 41.54 -35.39 -9.78
N SER A 867 42.17 -36.51 -9.39
CA SER A 867 43.21 -37.16 -10.18
C SER A 867 42.65 -38.01 -11.33
N ALA A 868 41.36 -38.35 -11.28
CA ALA A 868 40.69 -39.13 -12.30
C ALA A 868 40.21 -38.24 -13.46
N VAL A 869 41.15 -37.86 -14.33
CA VAL A 869 40.89 -36.97 -15.46
C VAL A 869 40.14 -37.71 -16.58
N GLU A 870 38.86 -37.37 -16.77
CA GLU A 870 38.03 -37.86 -17.87
C GLU A 870 37.63 -36.70 -18.78
N GLY A 871 37.83 -36.84 -20.09
CA GLY A 871 37.49 -35.78 -21.04
C GLY A 871 38.28 -34.48 -20.86
N GLY A 872 39.42 -34.53 -20.16
CA GLY A 872 40.30 -33.38 -19.89
C GLY A 872 40.08 -32.68 -18.55
N HIS A 873 39.13 -33.15 -17.73
CA HIS A 873 38.76 -32.55 -16.46
C HIS A 873 38.81 -33.59 -15.33
N GLY A 874 39.43 -33.26 -14.19
CA GLY A 874 39.39 -34.07 -12.97
C GLY A 874 38.09 -33.85 -12.20
N GLY A 875 37.74 -34.74 -11.26
CA GLY A 875 36.57 -34.54 -10.38
C GLY A 875 36.67 -33.31 -9.48
N ASP A 876 35.55 -32.84 -8.95
CA ASP A 876 35.39 -31.67 -8.07
C ASP A 876 35.79 -31.91 -6.59
N ASN A 877 36.32 -33.10 -6.29
CA ASN A 877 36.72 -33.51 -4.94
C ASN A 877 35.56 -33.68 -3.95
N ASP A 878 34.32 -33.81 -4.42
CA ASP A 878 33.12 -33.96 -3.59
C ASP A 878 32.51 -35.39 -3.64
N PRO A 879 31.60 -35.74 -2.71
CA PRO A 879 30.69 -36.86 -2.91
C PRO A 879 29.88 -36.66 -4.19
N LEU A 880 29.57 -37.74 -4.90
CA LEU A 880 28.85 -37.65 -6.16
C LEU A 880 27.45 -37.06 -5.94
N ASP A 881 27.20 -35.95 -6.62
CA ASP A 881 25.97 -35.18 -6.48
C ASP A 881 24.78 -35.84 -7.17
N MET A 882 23.58 -35.55 -6.66
CA MET A 882 22.33 -36.04 -7.21
C MET A 882 21.22 -34.98 -7.23
N ILE A 883 20.35 -35.14 -8.22
CA ILE A 883 19.15 -34.36 -8.44
C ILE A 883 17.96 -35.32 -8.41
N GLU A 884 17.09 -35.15 -7.42
CA GLU A 884 15.88 -35.94 -7.22
C GLU A 884 14.67 -35.19 -7.79
N VAL A 885 14.03 -35.78 -8.82
CA VAL A 885 12.99 -35.13 -9.64
C VAL A 885 11.56 -35.61 -9.33
N GLY A 886 11.34 -36.19 -8.15
CA GLY A 886 10.07 -36.72 -7.67
C GLY A 886 9.03 -35.66 -7.35
N SER A 887 7.97 -36.09 -6.69
CA SER A 887 6.82 -35.26 -6.35
C SER A 887 7.08 -34.45 -5.08
N GLY A 888 7.42 -33.17 -5.25
CA GLY A 888 7.49 -32.19 -4.16
C GLY A 888 8.77 -32.23 -3.29
N PRO A 889 8.84 -31.36 -2.27
CA PRO A 889 10.01 -31.22 -1.41
C PRO A 889 10.18 -32.36 -0.41
N LEU A 890 11.43 -32.66 -0.06
CA LEU A 890 11.82 -33.54 1.04
C LEU A 890 12.59 -32.76 2.11
N PRO A 891 12.41 -33.06 3.41
CA PRO A 891 13.15 -32.39 4.48
C PRO A 891 14.68 -32.55 4.38
N ILE A 892 15.43 -31.61 4.96
CA ILE A 892 16.90 -31.66 5.02
C ILE A 892 17.35 -32.91 5.80
N GLY A 893 18.35 -33.62 5.28
CA GLY A 893 18.89 -34.84 5.86
C GLY A 893 18.03 -36.08 5.61
N THR A 894 16.98 -35.99 4.79
CA THR A 894 16.17 -37.16 4.42
C THR A 894 17.04 -38.19 3.72
N THR A 895 17.03 -39.43 4.22
CA THR A 895 17.60 -40.59 3.55
C THR A 895 16.51 -41.27 2.74
N VAL A 896 16.63 -41.26 1.41
CA VAL A 896 15.61 -41.76 0.49
C VAL A 896 16.19 -42.82 -0.44
N LYS A 897 15.37 -43.81 -0.80
CA LYS A 897 15.73 -44.83 -1.78
C LYS A 897 15.34 -44.36 -3.17
N VAL A 898 16.25 -44.49 -4.12
CA VAL A 898 16.10 -43.92 -5.46
C VAL A 898 16.55 -44.87 -6.58
N LYS A 899 15.95 -44.74 -7.76
CA LYS A 899 16.43 -45.33 -9.02
C LYS A 899 17.08 -44.27 -9.91
N VAL A 900 18.12 -44.66 -10.64
CA VAL A 900 18.88 -43.77 -11.52
C VAL A 900 18.18 -43.65 -12.87
N LEU A 901 18.04 -42.42 -13.37
CA LEU A 901 17.45 -42.11 -14.67
C LEU A 901 18.49 -41.73 -15.73
N GLY A 902 19.55 -41.04 -15.32
CA GLY A 902 20.60 -40.51 -16.19
C GLY A 902 21.56 -39.61 -15.43
N ALA A 903 22.46 -38.91 -16.13
CA ALA A 903 23.38 -37.94 -15.53
C ALA A 903 23.63 -36.73 -16.43
N LEU A 904 23.98 -35.59 -15.81
CA LEU A 904 24.46 -34.39 -16.48
C LEU A 904 25.85 -34.04 -15.93
N ARG A 905 26.84 -33.92 -16.82
CA ARG A 905 28.22 -33.56 -16.46
C ARG A 905 28.46 -32.08 -16.71
N LEU A 906 28.58 -31.32 -15.62
CA LEU A 906 28.90 -29.90 -15.60
C LEU A 906 30.42 -29.73 -15.57
N ILE A 907 30.93 -28.77 -16.34
CA ILE A 907 32.33 -28.33 -16.24
C ILE A 907 32.34 -27.02 -15.46
N ASP A 908 32.88 -27.07 -14.26
CA ASP A 908 32.95 -25.95 -13.34
C ASP A 908 34.40 -25.60 -13.03
N SER A 909 34.84 -24.42 -13.44
CA SER A 909 36.22 -23.94 -13.20
C SER A 909 37.34 -24.89 -13.64
N GLY A 910 37.06 -25.80 -14.57
CA GLY A 910 38.00 -26.80 -15.08
C GLY A 910 37.88 -28.18 -14.42
N GLU A 911 36.99 -28.33 -13.45
CA GLU A 911 36.62 -29.58 -12.79
C GLU A 911 35.34 -30.16 -13.41
N SER A 912 35.24 -31.49 -13.39
CA SER A 912 34.07 -32.24 -13.77
C SER A 912 33.21 -32.44 -12.52
N ASP A 913 32.01 -31.90 -12.58
CA ASP A 913 30.99 -31.99 -11.53
C ASP A 913 29.79 -32.77 -12.13
N THR A 914 29.62 -34.03 -11.72
CA THR A 914 28.61 -34.91 -12.30
C THR A 914 27.34 -34.96 -11.43
N LYS A 915 26.22 -34.47 -11.96
CA LYS A 915 24.91 -34.55 -11.31
C LYS A 915 24.14 -35.80 -11.77
N ILE A 916 23.94 -36.77 -10.88
CA ILE A 916 23.12 -37.95 -11.16
C ILE A 916 21.63 -37.60 -11.02
N ILE A 917 20.84 -37.84 -12.07
CA ILE A 917 19.40 -37.63 -12.05
C ILE A 917 18.73 -38.91 -11.57
N VAL A 918 17.90 -38.81 -10.53
CA VAL A 918 17.23 -39.95 -9.91
C VAL A 918 15.76 -39.67 -9.60
N ILE A 919 15.01 -40.74 -9.38
CA ILE A 919 13.61 -40.72 -8.94
C ILE A 919 13.46 -41.60 -7.70
N ARG A 920 12.52 -41.25 -6.81
CA ARG A 920 12.18 -42.07 -5.64
C ARG A 920 11.70 -43.46 -6.04
N GLU A 921 12.03 -44.46 -5.22
CA GLU A 921 11.66 -45.85 -5.44
C GLU A 921 10.13 -46.04 -5.61
N ASP A 922 9.31 -45.28 -4.87
CA ASP A 922 7.85 -45.34 -4.90
C ASP A 922 7.20 -44.67 -6.13
N GLU A 923 7.92 -43.79 -6.83
CA GLU A 923 7.52 -43.20 -8.11
C GLU A 923 8.13 -43.96 -9.32
N ALA A 924 9.09 -44.84 -9.07
CA ALA A 924 9.93 -45.48 -10.08
C ALA A 924 9.23 -46.57 -10.93
N ASP A 925 7.97 -46.88 -10.63
CA ASP A 925 7.15 -47.78 -11.45
C ASP A 925 6.61 -47.08 -12.71
N THR A 926 6.49 -45.75 -12.64
CA THR A 926 5.97 -44.92 -13.75
C THR A 926 7.06 -44.13 -14.47
N ILE A 927 8.13 -43.77 -13.75
CA ILE A 927 9.27 -43.01 -14.26
C ILE A 927 10.52 -43.87 -14.03
N TYR A 928 11.12 -44.39 -15.10
CA TYR A 928 12.23 -45.34 -15.01
C TYR A 928 13.42 -45.00 -15.93
N ASP A 929 13.28 -43.99 -16.77
CA ASP A 929 14.33 -43.40 -17.59
C ASP A 929 14.02 -41.90 -17.89
N MET A 930 14.92 -41.21 -18.58
CA MET A 930 14.72 -39.80 -18.94
C MET A 930 13.53 -39.57 -19.88
N LEU A 931 13.17 -40.56 -20.72
CA LEU A 931 12.04 -40.44 -21.65
C LEU A 931 10.70 -40.53 -20.92
N SER A 932 10.55 -41.50 -20.02
CA SER A 932 9.38 -41.64 -19.16
C SER A 932 9.24 -40.45 -18.20
N LEU A 933 10.34 -39.88 -17.70
CA LEU A 933 10.31 -38.61 -16.95
C LEU A 933 9.71 -37.50 -17.81
N GLU A 934 10.19 -37.31 -19.04
CA GLU A 934 9.71 -36.25 -19.92
C GLU A 934 8.26 -36.47 -20.35
N ASN A 935 7.81 -37.72 -20.48
CA ASN A 935 6.39 -38.05 -20.74
C ASN A 935 5.51 -37.74 -19.53
N ALA A 936 5.96 -38.06 -18.31
CA ALA A 936 5.20 -37.84 -17.08
C ALA A 936 5.23 -36.37 -16.61
N LYS A 937 6.36 -35.69 -16.80
CA LYS A 937 6.63 -34.31 -16.38
C LYS A 937 7.30 -33.52 -17.52
N PRO A 938 6.54 -33.11 -18.56
CA PRO A 938 7.10 -32.45 -19.75
C PRO A 938 7.85 -31.15 -19.46
N GLY A 939 9.11 -31.09 -19.89
CA GLY A 939 10.03 -29.97 -19.76
C GLY A 939 11.03 -30.09 -18.62
N THR A 940 10.97 -31.17 -17.84
CA THR A 940 11.84 -31.33 -16.66
C THR A 940 13.30 -31.31 -17.07
N ALA A 941 13.69 -32.08 -18.09
CA ALA A 941 15.07 -32.12 -18.56
C ALA A 941 15.56 -30.74 -19.03
N THR A 942 14.72 -30.00 -19.79
CA THR A 942 15.05 -28.64 -20.24
C THR A 942 15.22 -27.67 -19.07
N GLN A 943 14.35 -27.74 -18.06
CA GLN A 943 14.45 -26.88 -16.87
C GLN A 943 15.71 -27.17 -16.06
N LEU A 944 16.09 -28.45 -15.90
CA LEU A 944 17.33 -28.84 -15.23
C LEU A 944 18.56 -28.29 -15.94
N VAL A 945 18.64 -28.49 -17.26
CA VAL A 945 19.75 -28.00 -18.08
C VAL A 945 19.87 -26.47 -17.99
N GLN A 946 18.75 -25.75 -18.13
CA GLN A 946 18.76 -24.29 -17.99
C GLN A 946 19.19 -23.86 -16.60
N TRP A 947 18.65 -24.48 -15.55
CA TRP A 947 19.04 -24.17 -14.18
C TRP A 947 20.55 -24.33 -13.98
N LEU A 948 21.11 -25.50 -14.32
CA LEU A 948 22.54 -25.80 -14.14
C LEU A 948 23.45 -24.88 -14.96
N LYS A 949 23.05 -24.50 -16.17
CA LYS A 949 23.83 -23.57 -17.01
C LYS A 949 23.87 -22.15 -16.44
N TYR A 950 22.77 -21.66 -15.91
CA TYR A 950 22.60 -20.22 -15.68
C TYR A 950 22.56 -19.80 -14.20
N TYR A 951 22.46 -20.72 -13.24
CA TYR A 951 22.26 -20.34 -11.84
C TYR A 951 23.35 -19.43 -11.25
N LYS A 952 24.59 -19.53 -11.75
CA LYS A 952 25.71 -18.69 -11.30
C LYS A 952 25.72 -17.29 -11.93
N THR A 953 24.92 -17.03 -12.97
CA THR A 953 24.88 -15.70 -13.62
C THR A 953 24.33 -14.62 -12.70
N ALA A 954 23.41 -14.98 -11.81
CA ALA A 954 22.90 -14.09 -10.75
C ALA A 954 23.97 -13.75 -9.68
N GLU A 955 25.09 -14.49 -9.63
CA GLU A 955 26.26 -14.16 -8.81
C GLU A 955 27.31 -13.34 -9.57
N GLY A 956 27.01 -12.91 -10.81
CA GLY A 956 27.96 -12.20 -11.67
C GLY A 956 29.01 -13.11 -12.33
N LYS A 957 28.84 -14.43 -12.25
CA LYS A 957 29.71 -15.41 -12.92
C LYS A 957 29.21 -15.70 -14.35
N GLY A 958 30.06 -16.31 -15.16
CA GLY A 958 29.71 -16.74 -16.52
C GLY A 958 28.66 -17.86 -16.57
N VAL A 959 28.24 -18.22 -17.78
CA VAL A 959 27.37 -19.38 -18.02
C VAL A 959 28.20 -20.66 -17.83
N ASN A 960 27.70 -21.62 -17.07
CA ASN A 960 28.35 -22.91 -16.91
C ASN A 960 28.28 -23.73 -18.21
N SER A 961 29.28 -24.58 -18.43
CA SER A 961 29.34 -25.47 -19.60
C SER A 961 28.91 -26.88 -19.21
N LEU A 962 28.06 -27.50 -20.04
CA LEU A 962 27.75 -28.93 -19.92
C LEU A 962 28.47 -29.69 -21.03
N VAL A 963 28.99 -30.88 -20.72
CA VAL A 963 29.58 -31.77 -21.75
C VAL A 963 28.54 -32.17 -22.80
N SER A 964 27.30 -32.39 -22.35
CA SER A 964 26.13 -32.62 -23.18
C SER A 964 24.91 -31.98 -22.52
N GLU A 965 24.07 -31.32 -23.30
CA GLU A 965 22.76 -30.82 -22.84
C GLU A 965 21.68 -31.92 -22.84
N ILE A 966 21.97 -33.07 -23.43
CA ILE A 966 21.12 -34.26 -23.36
C ILE A 966 21.66 -35.13 -22.22
N PRO A 967 20.86 -35.41 -21.17
CA PRO A 967 21.26 -36.31 -20.11
C PRO A 967 21.66 -37.69 -20.63
N SER A 968 22.65 -38.31 -20.00
CA SER A 968 23.09 -39.66 -20.34
C SER A 968 22.02 -40.72 -20.00
N SER A 969 22.23 -41.94 -20.48
CA SER A 969 21.38 -43.07 -20.09
C SER A 969 21.59 -43.48 -18.63
N ALA A 970 20.58 -44.13 -18.03
CA ALA A 970 20.70 -44.69 -16.68
C ALA A 970 21.91 -45.64 -16.54
N ALA A 971 22.23 -46.43 -17.58
CA ALA A 971 23.36 -47.36 -17.56
C ALA A 971 24.71 -46.64 -17.49
N GLU A 972 24.88 -45.55 -18.25
CA GLU A 972 26.10 -44.72 -18.21
C GLU A 972 26.22 -44.02 -16.85
N ALA A 973 25.11 -43.50 -16.30
CA ALA A 973 25.09 -42.88 -14.99
C ALA A 973 25.48 -43.88 -13.87
N VAL A 974 25.00 -45.14 -13.94
CA VAL A 974 25.39 -46.20 -13.01
C VAL A 974 26.89 -46.50 -13.07
N GLN A 975 27.50 -46.49 -14.26
CA GLN A 975 28.96 -46.67 -14.39
C GLN A 975 29.74 -45.56 -13.65
N VAL A 976 29.27 -44.31 -13.74
CA VAL A 976 29.86 -43.19 -12.99
C VAL A 976 29.75 -43.43 -11.48
N ILE A 977 28.58 -43.84 -10.99
CA ILE A 977 28.35 -44.15 -9.57
C ILE A 977 29.31 -45.24 -9.09
N GLU A 978 29.44 -46.34 -9.84
CA GLU A 978 30.32 -47.46 -9.48
C GLU A 978 31.80 -47.05 -9.49
N ALA A 979 32.22 -46.23 -10.45
CA ALA A 979 33.58 -45.68 -10.49
C ALA A 979 33.87 -44.77 -9.29
N CYS A 980 32.94 -43.86 -8.96
CA CYS A 980 33.09 -42.98 -7.80
C CYS A 980 33.04 -43.75 -6.47
N HIS A 981 32.27 -44.84 -6.39
CA HIS A 981 32.28 -45.74 -5.24
C HIS A 981 33.63 -46.43 -5.06
N ALA A 982 34.22 -46.95 -6.14
CA ALA A 982 35.54 -47.58 -6.11
C ALA A 982 36.64 -46.58 -5.67
N ARG A 983 36.57 -45.33 -6.16
CA ARG A 983 37.46 -44.23 -5.75
C ARG A 983 37.29 -43.89 -4.27
N TRP A 984 36.05 -43.79 -3.80
CA TRP A 984 35.77 -43.60 -2.37
C TRP A 984 36.31 -44.74 -1.50
N GLN A 985 36.18 -46.01 -1.94
CA GLN A 985 36.77 -47.14 -1.22
C GLN A 985 38.29 -47.02 -1.12
N ALA A 986 38.96 -46.59 -2.20
CA ALA A 986 40.39 -46.33 -2.20
C ALA A 986 40.78 -45.21 -1.21
N LEU A 987 40.02 -44.12 -1.20
CA LEU A 987 40.17 -43.01 -0.24
C LEU A 987 39.98 -43.49 1.20
N LYS A 988 38.88 -44.21 1.48
CA LYS A 988 38.54 -44.74 2.81
C LYS A 988 39.57 -45.74 3.34
N ASN A 989 40.19 -46.51 2.44
CA ASN A 989 41.26 -47.46 2.77
C ASN A 989 42.66 -46.83 2.81
N GLY A 990 42.80 -45.56 2.39
CA GLY A 990 44.07 -44.82 2.42
C GLY A 990 45.01 -45.15 1.27
N THR A 991 44.49 -45.76 0.19
CA THR A 991 45.23 -46.01 -1.04
C THR A 991 45.09 -44.85 -2.04
N ALA A 992 44.15 -43.94 -1.81
CA ALA A 992 44.08 -42.60 -2.42
C ALA A 992 44.18 -41.54 -1.31
N VAL A 993 44.66 -40.35 -1.66
CA VAL A 993 44.87 -39.22 -0.74
C VAL A 993 44.03 -38.05 -1.21
N ASP A 994 43.23 -37.47 -0.32
CA ASP A 994 42.52 -36.24 -0.58
C ASP A 994 43.43 -35.01 -0.43
N SER A 995 43.02 -33.88 -1.01
CA SER A 995 43.77 -32.62 -0.92
C SER A 995 43.44 -31.79 0.34
N ASP A 996 42.40 -32.14 1.11
CA ASP A 996 41.71 -31.20 2.00
C ASP A 996 41.53 -31.69 3.47
N ASP A 997 42.27 -32.71 3.91
CA ASP A 997 42.19 -33.36 5.25
C ASP A 997 40.77 -33.79 5.63
N PHE A 998 40.15 -34.63 4.78
CA PHE A 998 38.79 -35.13 5.00
C PHE A 998 38.62 -35.93 6.30
N TYR A 999 37.47 -35.73 6.96
CA TYR A 999 37.04 -36.62 8.02
C TYR A 999 36.53 -37.93 7.43
N LEU A 1000 37.37 -38.97 7.46
CA LEU A 1000 37.05 -40.30 6.96
C LEU A 1000 36.57 -41.26 8.07
N GLY A 1001 35.94 -40.77 9.14
CA GLY A 1001 35.60 -41.58 10.32
C GLY A 1001 36.79 -41.78 11.28
N ARG A 1002 36.58 -42.36 12.46
CA ARG A 1002 37.66 -42.61 13.46
C ARG A 1002 38.77 -43.50 12.88
N ARG A 1003 39.77 -42.90 12.26
CA ARG A 1003 41.14 -43.39 12.30
C ARG A 1003 41.74 -42.85 13.60
N ASN A 1004 42.13 -43.75 14.50
CA ASN A 1004 43.19 -43.42 15.45
C ASN A 1004 44.37 -42.95 14.58
N ARG A 1005 44.63 -41.64 14.52
CA ARG A 1005 45.94 -41.14 14.09
C ARG A 1005 46.92 -41.73 15.10
N LEU A 1006 47.69 -42.74 14.68
CA LEU A 1006 48.93 -43.13 15.35
C LEU A 1006 49.98 -42.06 15.07
#